data_AF-A0A7Y5LQ19-F1
#
_entry.id   AF-A0A7Y5LQ19-F1
#
_cell.length_a   1.000
_cell.length_b   1.000
_cell.length_c   1.000
_cell.angle_alpha   90.00
_cell.angle_beta   90.00
_cell.angle_gamma   90.00
#
_symmetry.space_group_name_H-M   'P 1'
#
loop_
_entity.id
_entity.type
_entity.pdbx_description
1 polymer ?
#
loop_
_entity_poly.entity_id
_entity_poly.type
_entity_poly.pdbx_seq_one_letter_code
_entity_poly.pdbx_strand_id
1 'polypeptide(L)'
;MNHRTQLIGTIDKVNYVHEESHFAVARLIGTQGVAGTVHQDVRVVGIMPHLQPGQEVVLDGQWETDPRFGRQFRVSSFQITLPQSKEAVHRYLSSGLIPGIGPALAGRLVAQFGVDTLSVIRDTPERLREVNGIGEHRLRLIQRSVAEQFGAQNAIVFLTGLGLTQGLSLRLLKLYGTEVVNIIQTDPYRLSDEVAGIGFRRADAIAMSAGVDKASPKRIMAGIAYIMAMAIDEGHCCLPESILIEQSSKLLDLDGSWVARGLATLLMAGRVVADTNADHTRVVYSSWLHELECAVAREVVRIAQTQTDLSLGSPTLLVQAVEKQLGLTLAPAQRDAVFAVLSSPLVVITGGPGTGKTTVVRAICAVLGELGEKLTLAAPTGRAAKRLGEVTGFRASTLHRTLEFSPNAGGFVRNEDNPLDVAVLIVDEASMVDVPLMASLVKALPTNSRLVLVGDVAQLPSVGPGMVLQDVIHSQVAQVVRLTRVYRQGTASLIVENAHRVLVGEMPINAEKGQDSDFFFIERETPDQIIETLRTIITKRLPNAFSVHPVDDIQLLAPMQRSELGAKNLNSLMQDWLNPGNPTTDKGAGRFRVADKVMQIRNNYDKDVFNGDMGRIVDVDLISKVVTVRFDDRVLVYDGAEVDDLELAYAITVHKSQGSEYPVVVLPIHEQHFMMLRRTLLYTALTRGKKIVILTGSSRAVRRAVSRDDATHRYGYLETRIRAAAERVGD
;
A
#
# COMPACT_ATOMS: atom_id res chain seq x y z
N MET A 1 -42.62 8.59 -3.10
CA MET A 1 -42.11 9.24 -4.32
C MET A 1 -41.82 10.69 -3.96
N ASN A 2 -40.55 11.05 -3.71
CA ASN A 2 -40.20 12.43 -3.39
C ASN A 2 -40.14 13.23 -4.69
N HIS A 3 -41.09 14.15 -4.88
CA HIS A 3 -41.12 15.03 -6.04
C HIS A 3 -39.87 15.92 -6.06
N ARG A 4 -38.90 15.57 -6.92
CA ARG A 4 -37.82 16.49 -7.31
C ARG A 4 -38.47 17.68 -7.99
N THR A 5 -38.23 18.86 -7.45
CA THR A 5 -38.70 20.12 -8.03
C THR A 5 -37.53 20.72 -8.82
N GLN A 6 -37.81 21.26 -9.99
CA GLN A 6 -36.83 21.98 -10.80
C GLN A 6 -37.14 23.48 -10.78
N LEU A 7 -36.10 24.31 -10.61
CA LEU A 7 -36.18 25.77 -10.64
C LEU A 7 -35.19 26.31 -11.67
N ILE A 8 -35.62 27.26 -12.50
CA ILE A 8 -34.75 27.98 -13.44
C ILE A 8 -34.74 29.44 -13.06
N GLY A 9 -33.58 30.06 -12.86
CA GLY A 9 -33.49 31.48 -12.55
C GLY A 9 -32.06 32.04 -12.60
N THR A 10 -31.91 33.34 -12.37
CA THR A 10 -30.60 34.02 -12.35
C THR A 10 -30.11 34.19 -10.91
N ILE A 11 -28.84 33.94 -10.64
CA ILE A 11 -28.21 34.22 -9.35
C ILE A 11 -28.06 35.74 -9.19
N ASP A 12 -28.77 36.32 -8.23
CA ASP A 12 -28.67 37.73 -7.86
C ASP A 12 -27.43 37.99 -7.02
N LYS A 13 -27.28 37.21 -5.93
CA LYS A 13 -26.20 37.37 -4.98
C LYS A 13 -25.81 36.03 -4.37
N VAL A 14 -24.51 35.82 -4.18
CA VAL A 14 -23.98 34.72 -3.39
C VAL A 14 -23.64 35.27 -2.02
N ASN A 15 -24.34 34.81 -0.98
CA ASN A 15 -24.22 35.33 0.38
C ASN A 15 -23.10 34.66 1.17
N TYR A 16 -22.79 33.41 0.83
CA TYR A 16 -21.75 32.62 1.49
C TYR A 16 -21.25 31.53 0.55
N VAL A 17 -19.94 31.29 0.54
CA VAL A 17 -19.30 30.13 -0.09
C VAL A 17 -18.24 29.62 0.86
N HIS A 18 -18.29 28.33 1.20
CA HIS A 18 -17.19 27.67 1.89
C HIS A 18 -16.12 27.28 0.86
N GLU A 19 -14.88 27.72 1.04
CA GLU A 19 -13.81 27.58 0.03
C GLU A 19 -13.46 26.12 -0.30
N GLU A 20 -13.40 25.23 0.71
CA GLU A 20 -13.05 23.81 0.47
C GLU A 20 -14.23 22.91 0.06
N SER A 21 -15.43 23.10 0.65
CA SER A 21 -16.58 22.23 0.38
C SER A 21 -17.47 22.76 -0.76
N HIS A 22 -17.22 23.98 -1.24
CA HIS A 22 -18.05 24.70 -2.20
C HIS A 22 -19.54 24.77 -1.84
N PHE A 23 -19.86 24.63 -0.55
CA PHE A 23 -21.21 24.87 -0.04
C PHE A 23 -21.53 26.35 -0.19
N ALA A 24 -22.58 26.65 -0.95
CA ALA A 24 -22.98 28.01 -1.25
C ALA A 24 -24.41 28.29 -0.78
N VAL A 25 -24.61 29.50 -0.28
CA VAL A 25 -25.91 30.09 0.00
C VAL A 25 -26.10 31.24 -0.97
N ALA A 26 -27.06 31.16 -1.87
CA ALA A 26 -27.30 32.18 -2.88
C ALA A 26 -28.78 32.57 -2.99
N ARG A 27 -29.02 33.75 -3.58
CA ARG A 27 -30.34 34.27 -3.91
C ARG A 27 -30.57 34.11 -5.41
N LEU A 28 -31.68 33.47 -5.75
CA LEU A 28 -32.13 33.20 -7.11
C LEU A 28 -33.33 34.11 -7.42
N ILE A 29 -33.30 34.80 -8.56
CA ILE A 29 -34.34 35.73 -9.04
C ILE A 29 -34.85 35.29 -10.42
N GLY A 30 -36.08 35.71 -10.77
CA GLY A 30 -36.68 35.39 -12.07
C GLY A 30 -37.10 33.92 -12.21
N THR A 31 -37.47 33.28 -11.10
CA THR A 31 -37.66 31.83 -11.06
C THR A 31 -38.92 31.35 -11.78
N GLN A 32 -38.75 30.46 -12.77
CA GLN A 32 -39.83 29.66 -13.36
C GLN A 32 -39.79 28.23 -12.80
N GLY A 33 -40.88 27.78 -12.18
CA GLY A 33 -41.09 26.37 -11.82
C GLY A 33 -41.85 25.60 -12.89
N VAL A 34 -41.85 24.25 -12.79
CA VAL A 34 -42.46 23.29 -13.76
C VAL A 34 -43.99 23.47 -13.98
N ALA A 35 -44.64 24.39 -13.24
CA ALA A 35 -46.07 24.69 -13.37
C ALA A 35 -46.37 26.18 -13.69
N GLY A 36 -45.39 26.95 -14.18
CA GLY A 36 -45.56 28.39 -14.48
C GLY A 36 -45.63 29.28 -13.23
N THR A 37 -45.36 28.73 -12.04
CA THR A 37 -45.31 29.49 -10.79
C THR A 37 -44.07 30.38 -10.77
N VAL A 38 -44.29 31.69 -10.69
CA VAL A 38 -43.22 32.69 -10.54
C VAL A 38 -42.92 32.83 -9.06
N HIS A 39 -41.73 32.43 -8.64
CA HIS A 39 -41.23 32.77 -7.31
C HIS A 39 -40.42 34.07 -7.40
N GLN A 40 -40.67 35.03 -6.51
CA GLN A 40 -39.78 36.17 -6.31
C GLN A 40 -38.85 35.82 -5.13
N ASP A 41 -37.54 35.93 -5.35
CA ASP A 41 -36.50 35.78 -4.32
C ASP A 41 -36.43 34.40 -3.62
N VAL A 42 -35.85 33.42 -4.29
CA VAL A 42 -35.62 32.09 -3.71
C VAL A 42 -34.22 31.98 -3.11
N ARG A 43 -34.13 31.65 -1.81
CA ARG A 43 -32.85 31.27 -1.19
C ARG A 43 -32.51 29.83 -1.53
N VAL A 44 -31.37 29.61 -2.17
CA VAL A 44 -30.87 28.29 -2.57
C VAL A 44 -29.65 27.92 -1.74
N VAL A 45 -29.60 26.67 -1.28
CA VAL A 45 -28.52 26.14 -0.43
C VAL A 45 -28.06 24.79 -0.92
N GLY A 46 -26.75 24.57 -1.01
CA GLY A 46 -26.20 23.31 -1.49
C GLY A 46 -24.76 23.46 -1.96
N ILE A 47 -24.17 22.36 -2.41
CA ILE A 47 -22.81 22.37 -2.98
C ILE A 47 -22.91 22.85 -4.43
N MET A 48 -22.50 24.09 -4.66
CA MET A 48 -22.59 24.77 -5.97
C MET A 48 -21.27 25.49 -6.26
N PRO A 49 -20.21 24.76 -6.67
CA PRO A 49 -18.91 25.35 -7.01
C PRO A 49 -19.03 26.32 -8.18
N HIS A 50 -18.22 27.37 -8.13
CA HIS A 50 -18.14 28.42 -9.17
C HIS A 50 -19.46 29.16 -9.44
N LEU A 51 -20.42 29.07 -8.49
CA LEU A 51 -21.63 29.86 -8.52
C LEU A 51 -21.29 31.33 -8.34
N GLN A 52 -21.69 32.17 -9.29
CA GLN A 52 -21.36 33.58 -9.31
C GLN A 52 -22.61 34.44 -9.63
N PRO A 53 -22.69 35.67 -9.08
CA PRO A 53 -23.74 36.62 -9.46
C PRO A 53 -23.83 36.81 -10.98
N GLY A 54 -25.06 36.83 -11.50
CA GLY A 54 -25.37 37.01 -12.92
C GLY A 54 -25.45 35.72 -13.75
N GLN A 55 -25.09 34.55 -13.19
CA GLN A 55 -25.26 33.26 -13.87
C GLN A 55 -26.73 32.83 -13.88
N GLU A 56 -27.21 32.33 -15.02
CA GLU A 56 -28.49 31.63 -15.09
C GLU A 56 -28.27 30.16 -14.73
N VAL A 57 -29.15 29.60 -13.91
CA VAL A 57 -29.00 28.22 -13.40
C VAL A 57 -30.32 27.47 -13.46
N VAL A 58 -30.21 26.18 -13.77
CA VAL A 58 -31.26 25.17 -13.60
C VAL A 58 -30.89 24.35 -12.37
N LEU A 59 -31.76 24.34 -11.36
CA LEU A 59 -31.56 23.68 -10.08
C LEU A 59 -32.57 22.56 -9.90
N ASP A 60 -32.11 21.35 -9.57
CA ASP A 60 -32.98 20.28 -9.10
C ASP A 60 -32.79 20.08 -7.61
N GLY A 61 -33.89 19.99 -6.87
CA GLY A 61 -33.82 19.93 -5.43
C GLY A 61 -35.17 19.76 -4.75
N GLN A 62 -35.17 20.07 -3.45
CA GLN A 62 -36.36 19.98 -2.59
C GLN A 62 -36.46 21.23 -1.74
N TRP A 63 -37.71 21.63 -1.47
CA TRP A 63 -38.00 22.69 -0.51
C TRP A 63 -37.78 22.18 0.91
N GLU A 64 -37.06 22.95 1.70
CA GLU A 64 -36.83 22.71 3.11
C GLU A 64 -37.13 23.99 3.89
N THR A 65 -37.62 23.85 5.12
CA THR A 65 -37.84 25.00 6.01
C THR A 65 -36.84 24.90 7.14
N ASP A 66 -35.86 25.81 7.15
CA ASP A 66 -34.87 25.90 8.22
C ASP A 66 -35.44 26.70 9.39
N PRO A 67 -35.30 26.24 10.65
CA PRO A 67 -35.84 26.92 11.83
C PRO A 67 -35.33 28.35 12.05
N ARG A 68 -34.13 28.68 11.54
CA ARG A 68 -33.48 30.00 11.71
C ARG A 68 -33.57 30.86 10.47
N PHE A 69 -33.57 30.24 9.28
CA PHE A 69 -33.41 30.94 8.01
C PHE A 69 -34.64 30.90 7.09
N GLY A 70 -35.71 30.22 7.52
CA GLY A 70 -36.98 30.15 6.80
C GLY A 70 -36.97 29.18 5.62
N ARG A 71 -37.87 29.39 4.67
CA ARG A 71 -38.04 28.51 3.50
C ARG A 71 -36.86 28.67 2.54
N GLN A 72 -36.19 27.57 2.24
CA GLN A 72 -35.03 27.51 1.35
C GLN A 72 -35.14 26.31 0.41
N PHE A 73 -34.41 26.37 -0.70
CA PHE A 73 -34.37 25.31 -1.69
C PHE A 73 -33.02 24.58 -1.60
N ARG A 74 -33.06 23.33 -1.13
CA ARG A 74 -31.86 22.49 -1.03
C ARG A 74 -31.56 21.87 -2.38
N VAL A 75 -30.46 22.29 -2.97
CA VAL A 75 -30.00 21.89 -4.31
C VAL A 75 -29.33 20.52 -4.24
N SER A 76 -29.79 19.60 -5.08
CA SER A 76 -29.24 18.25 -5.25
C SER A 76 -28.38 18.13 -6.52
N SER A 77 -28.74 18.86 -7.57
CA SER A 77 -27.93 19.08 -8.77
C SER A 77 -28.21 20.47 -9.32
N PHE A 78 -27.23 21.05 -10.00
CA PHE A 78 -27.42 22.30 -10.72
C PHE A 78 -26.67 22.28 -12.05
N GLN A 79 -27.16 23.07 -13.00
CA GLN A 79 -26.54 23.35 -14.28
C GLN A 79 -26.52 24.85 -14.48
N ILE A 80 -25.37 25.42 -14.86
CA ILE A 80 -25.29 26.82 -15.28
C ILE A 80 -25.66 26.88 -16.76
N THR A 81 -26.66 27.68 -17.12
CA THR A 81 -27.07 27.91 -18.51
C THR A 81 -26.56 29.26 -18.99
N LEU A 82 -26.40 29.38 -20.31
CA LEU A 82 -26.13 30.67 -20.92
C LEU A 82 -27.38 31.55 -20.80
N PRO A 83 -27.24 32.82 -20.36
CA PRO A 83 -28.37 33.73 -20.20
C PRO A 83 -29.09 33.96 -21.53
N GLN A 84 -30.42 33.75 -21.55
CA GLN A 84 -31.25 33.84 -22.76
C GLN A 84 -31.93 35.20 -23.00
N SER A 85 -31.67 36.21 -22.16
CA SER A 85 -32.24 37.55 -22.29
C SER A 85 -31.18 38.64 -22.28
N LYS A 86 -31.46 39.77 -22.94
CA LYS A 86 -30.52 40.91 -23.01
C LYS A 86 -30.13 41.42 -21.61
N GLU A 87 -31.09 41.43 -20.69
CA GLU A 87 -30.89 41.85 -19.30
C GLU A 87 -30.00 40.89 -18.51
N ALA A 88 -30.14 39.58 -18.75
CA ALA A 88 -29.33 38.55 -18.11
C ALA A 88 -27.90 38.54 -18.69
N VAL A 89 -27.74 38.69 -20.01
CA VAL A 89 -26.43 38.83 -20.67
C VAL A 89 -25.70 40.08 -20.15
N HIS A 90 -26.41 41.21 -20.01
CA HIS A 90 -25.84 42.43 -19.45
C HIS A 90 -25.37 42.24 -18.00
N ARG A 91 -26.17 41.59 -17.16
CA ARG A 91 -25.82 41.28 -15.76
C ARG A 91 -24.61 40.34 -15.68
N TYR A 92 -24.57 39.30 -16.50
CA TYR A 92 -23.46 38.35 -16.58
C TYR A 92 -22.14 39.03 -16.98
N LEU A 93 -22.16 39.93 -17.96
CA LEU A 93 -20.97 40.67 -18.37
C LEU A 93 -20.56 41.76 -17.37
N SER A 94 -21.51 42.28 -16.59
CA SER A 94 -21.27 43.34 -15.61
C SER A 94 -20.81 42.83 -14.25
N SER A 95 -20.90 41.52 -13.98
CA SER A 95 -20.55 40.92 -12.68
C SER A 95 -19.06 40.77 -12.44
N GLY A 96 -18.21 41.22 -13.37
CA GLY A 96 -16.74 41.21 -13.23
C GLY A 96 -16.10 39.84 -13.50
N LEU A 97 -16.87 38.90 -14.04
CA LEU A 97 -16.42 37.53 -14.32
C LEU A 97 -15.44 37.42 -15.48
N ILE A 98 -15.52 38.36 -16.43
CA ILE A 98 -14.61 38.46 -17.56
C ILE A 98 -13.76 39.72 -17.34
N PRO A 99 -12.52 39.60 -16.85
CA PRO A 99 -11.61 40.73 -16.68
C PRO A 99 -11.44 41.47 -18.00
N GLY A 100 -11.68 42.78 -17.96
CA GLY A 100 -11.69 43.64 -19.16
C GLY A 100 -13.07 44.09 -19.62
N ILE A 101 -14.15 43.51 -19.10
CA ILE A 101 -15.54 43.95 -19.34
C ILE A 101 -16.14 44.54 -18.06
N GLY A 102 -16.23 45.88 -18.01
CA GLY A 102 -16.94 46.60 -16.95
C GLY A 102 -18.40 46.93 -17.33
N PRO A 103 -19.24 47.40 -16.39
CA PRO A 103 -20.67 47.65 -16.62
C PRO A 103 -20.96 48.56 -17.84
N ALA A 104 -20.17 49.61 -18.03
CA ALA A 104 -20.33 50.53 -19.17
C ALA A 104 -19.94 49.91 -20.52
N LEU A 105 -19.06 48.91 -20.54
CA LEU A 105 -18.70 48.17 -21.75
C LEU A 105 -19.67 47.01 -22.01
N ALA A 106 -20.13 46.33 -20.96
CA ALA A 106 -21.22 45.35 -21.03
C ALA A 106 -22.49 45.95 -21.65
N GLY A 107 -22.87 47.17 -21.23
CA GLY A 107 -23.98 47.93 -21.83
C GLY A 107 -23.84 48.13 -23.34
N ARG A 108 -22.63 48.50 -23.79
CA ARG A 108 -22.36 48.74 -25.21
C ARG A 108 -22.30 47.46 -26.03
N LEU A 109 -21.72 46.39 -25.48
CA LEU A 109 -21.68 45.07 -26.11
C LEU A 109 -23.09 44.50 -26.30
N VAL A 110 -23.94 44.59 -25.29
CA VAL A 110 -25.34 44.12 -25.37
C VAL A 110 -26.20 45.01 -26.27
N ALA A 111 -25.92 46.32 -26.31
CA ALA A 111 -26.60 47.22 -27.26
C ALA A 111 -26.28 46.87 -28.72
N GLN A 112 -25.04 46.45 -29.00
CA GLN A 112 -24.58 46.11 -30.35
C GLN A 112 -24.97 44.68 -30.76
N PHE A 113 -24.76 43.69 -29.89
CA PHE A 113 -24.89 42.27 -30.22
C PHE A 113 -26.10 41.57 -29.58
N GLY A 114 -26.85 42.26 -28.70
CA GLY A 114 -28.07 41.72 -28.10
C GLY A 114 -27.83 40.46 -27.28
N VAL A 115 -28.71 39.47 -27.42
CA VAL A 115 -28.60 38.17 -26.74
C VAL A 115 -27.40 37.35 -27.22
N ASP A 116 -26.93 37.61 -28.45
CA ASP A 116 -25.82 36.86 -29.07
C ASP A 116 -24.45 37.32 -28.58
N THR A 117 -24.37 38.32 -27.70
CA THR A 117 -23.11 38.88 -27.20
C THR A 117 -22.15 37.80 -26.69
N LEU A 118 -22.64 36.80 -25.97
CA LEU A 118 -21.81 35.70 -25.45
C LEU A 118 -21.32 34.75 -26.56
N SER A 119 -22.17 34.48 -27.55
CA SER A 119 -21.79 33.70 -28.74
C SER A 119 -20.75 34.44 -29.58
N VAL A 120 -20.87 35.77 -29.70
CA VAL A 120 -19.86 36.61 -30.37
C VAL A 120 -18.54 36.58 -29.62
N ILE A 121 -18.56 36.69 -28.28
CA ILE A 121 -17.34 36.58 -27.45
C ILE A 121 -16.66 35.21 -27.60
N ARG A 122 -17.42 34.13 -27.78
CA ARG A 122 -16.92 32.76 -27.91
C ARG A 122 -16.44 32.42 -29.32
N ASP A 123 -17.28 32.64 -30.32
CA ASP A 123 -17.12 32.09 -31.67
C ASP A 123 -16.47 33.08 -32.63
N THR A 124 -16.69 34.38 -32.42
CA THR A 124 -16.16 35.45 -33.30
C THR A 124 -15.65 36.65 -32.50
N PRO A 125 -14.70 36.46 -31.56
CA PRO A 125 -14.25 37.52 -30.66
C PRO A 125 -13.67 38.75 -31.38
N GLU A 126 -13.14 38.58 -32.60
CA GLU A 126 -12.68 39.68 -33.47
C GLU A 126 -13.73 40.80 -33.63
N ARG A 127 -15.02 40.43 -33.66
CA ARG A 127 -16.14 41.36 -33.81
C ARG A 127 -16.32 42.29 -32.61
N LEU A 128 -15.76 41.95 -31.45
CA LEU A 128 -15.80 42.84 -30.28
C LEU A 128 -15.12 44.19 -30.56
N ARG A 129 -14.24 44.27 -31.56
CA ARG A 129 -13.61 45.52 -32.01
C ARG A 129 -14.58 46.48 -32.70
N GLU A 130 -15.74 46.01 -33.13
CA GLU A 130 -16.84 46.85 -33.66
C GLU A 130 -17.39 47.79 -32.56
N VAL A 131 -17.13 47.49 -31.28
CA VAL A 131 -17.56 48.31 -30.14
C VAL A 131 -16.44 49.22 -29.65
N ASN A 132 -16.72 50.53 -29.65
CA ASN A 132 -15.78 51.56 -29.18
C ASN A 132 -15.24 51.25 -27.77
N GLY A 133 -13.91 51.23 -27.60
CA GLY A 133 -13.25 50.99 -26.30
C GLY A 133 -12.66 49.59 -26.11
N ILE A 134 -12.72 48.73 -27.14
CA ILE A 134 -12.07 47.40 -27.18
C ILE A 134 -10.89 47.44 -28.17
N GLY A 135 -9.68 47.66 -27.64
CA GLY A 135 -8.43 47.57 -28.40
C GLY A 135 -7.80 46.17 -28.36
N GLU A 136 -6.73 45.95 -29.14
CA GLU A 136 -6.01 44.67 -29.29
C GLU A 136 -5.63 43.99 -27.97
N HIS A 137 -5.11 44.78 -27.02
CA HIS A 137 -4.71 44.25 -25.70
C HIS A 137 -5.91 43.77 -24.88
N ARG A 138 -7.04 44.49 -24.94
CA ARG A 138 -8.26 44.15 -24.21
C ARG A 138 -8.98 42.97 -24.83
N LEU A 139 -8.98 42.87 -26.16
CA LEU A 139 -9.50 41.72 -26.89
C LEU A 139 -8.80 40.42 -26.45
N ARG A 140 -7.46 40.42 -26.41
CA ARG A 140 -6.68 39.25 -25.97
C ARG A 140 -6.93 38.86 -24.51
N LEU A 141 -7.11 39.85 -23.62
CA LEU A 141 -7.51 39.61 -22.22
C LEU A 141 -8.88 38.93 -22.12
N ILE A 142 -9.87 39.43 -22.87
CA ILE A 142 -11.22 38.86 -22.91
C ILE A 142 -11.17 37.44 -23.49
N GLN A 143 -10.48 37.23 -24.61
CA GLN A 143 -10.32 35.90 -25.24
C GLN A 143 -9.71 34.87 -24.28
N ARG A 144 -8.64 35.23 -23.58
CA ARG A 144 -7.97 34.34 -22.62
C ARG A 144 -8.88 33.97 -21.44
N SER A 145 -9.52 34.97 -20.83
CA SER A 145 -10.40 34.71 -19.69
C SER A 145 -11.63 33.87 -20.05
N VAL A 146 -12.17 34.09 -21.24
CA VAL A 146 -13.32 33.33 -21.76
C VAL A 146 -12.89 31.89 -22.03
N ALA A 147 -11.75 31.67 -22.68
CA ALA A 147 -11.24 30.33 -22.94
C ALA A 147 -10.99 29.53 -21.64
N GLU A 148 -10.39 30.17 -20.62
CA GLU A 148 -10.13 29.53 -19.32
C GLU A 148 -11.43 29.21 -18.55
N GLN A 149 -12.39 30.14 -18.50
CA GLN A 149 -13.62 29.97 -17.72
C GLN A 149 -14.60 28.97 -18.36
N PHE A 150 -14.81 29.05 -19.67
CA PHE A 150 -15.67 28.11 -20.39
C PHE A 150 -15.00 26.74 -20.56
N GLY A 151 -13.68 26.68 -20.74
CA GLY A 151 -12.94 25.42 -20.80
C GLY A 151 -13.06 24.63 -19.49
N ALA A 152 -12.93 25.30 -18.34
CA ALA A 152 -13.08 24.66 -17.03
C ALA A 152 -14.52 24.16 -16.77
N GLN A 153 -15.54 24.96 -17.13
CA GLN A 153 -16.94 24.57 -17.00
C GLN A 153 -17.29 23.38 -17.90
N ASN A 154 -16.89 23.42 -19.18
CA ASN A 154 -17.10 22.33 -20.11
C ASN A 154 -16.39 21.05 -19.66
N ALA A 155 -15.18 21.17 -19.12
CA ALA A 155 -14.46 20.04 -18.54
C ALA A 155 -15.23 19.41 -17.37
N ILE A 156 -15.76 20.21 -16.43
CA ILE A 156 -16.54 19.68 -15.30
C ILE A 156 -17.83 19.01 -15.77
N VAL A 157 -18.55 19.61 -16.71
CA VAL A 157 -19.78 19.03 -17.27
C VAL A 157 -19.47 17.70 -17.97
N PHE A 158 -18.40 17.66 -18.76
CA PHE A 158 -17.93 16.43 -19.41
C PHE A 158 -17.57 15.35 -18.39
N LEU A 159 -16.75 15.67 -17.39
CA LEU A 159 -16.32 14.73 -16.35
C LEU A 159 -17.50 14.20 -15.51
N THR A 160 -18.48 15.06 -15.21
CA THR A 160 -19.69 14.68 -14.49
C THR A 160 -20.61 13.82 -15.36
N GLY A 161 -20.68 14.11 -16.67
CA GLY A 161 -21.39 13.29 -17.66
C GLY A 161 -20.82 11.88 -17.78
N LEU A 162 -19.52 11.70 -17.51
CA LEU A 162 -18.87 10.38 -17.42
C LEU A 162 -19.10 9.66 -16.08
N GLY A 163 -19.96 10.21 -15.20
CA GLY A 163 -20.30 9.62 -13.91
C GLY A 163 -19.25 9.82 -12.80
N LEU A 164 -18.29 10.73 -12.99
CA LEU A 164 -17.27 11.01 -11.98
C LEU A 164 -17.83 11.85 -10.83
N THR A 165 -17.37 11.56 -9.61
CA THR A 165 -17.73 12.37 -8.44
C THR A 165 -17.12 13.76 -8.57
N GLN A 166 -17.84 14.76 -8.08
CA GLN A 166 -17.40 16.16 -8.15
C GLN A 166 -16.00 16.38 -7.55
N GLY A 167 -15.69 15.72 -6.43
CA GLY A 167 -14.37 15.79 -5.80
C GLY A 167 -13.25 15.10 -6.60
N LEU A 168 -13.56 14.14 -7.48
CA LEU A 168 -12.58 13.59 -8.43
C LEU A 168 -12.43 14.50 -9.65
N SER A 169 -13.54 15.04 -10.18
CA SER A 169 -13.52 15.98 -11.31
C SER A 169 -12.69 17.23 -10.99
N LEU A 170 -12.81 17.78 -9.78
CA LEU A 170 -12.00 18.92 -9.33
C LEU A 170 -10.50 18.59 -9.24
N ARG A 171 -10.15 17.38 -8.79
CA ARG A 171 -8.75 16.92 -8.75
C ARG A 171 -8.16 16.79 -10.16
N LEU A 172 -8.91 16.20 -11.08
CA LEU A 172 -8.50 16.07 -12.48
C LEU A 172 -8.33 17.44 -13.15
N LEU A 173 -9.24 18.37 -12.90
CA LEU A 173 -9.14 19.75 -13.39
C LEU A 173 -7.93 20.48 -12.79
N LYS A 174 -7.62 20.25 -11.51
CA LYS A 174 -6.42 20.82 -10.86
C LYS A 174 -5.13 20.25 -11.47
N LEU A 175 -5.12 18.97 -11.86
CA LEU A 175 -3.95 18.31 -12.41
C LEU A 175 -3.71 18.64 -13.89
N TYR A 176 -4.76 18.60 -14.71
CA TYR A 176 -4.67 18.69 -16.16
C TYR A 176 -5.22 19.99 -16.76
N GLY A 177 -5.89 20.82 -15.97
CA GLY A 177 -6.59 21.99 -16.47
C GLY A 177 -7.68 21.62 -17.49
N THR A 178 -7.90 22.50 -18.46
CA THR A 178 -8.91 22.33 -19.51
C THR A 178 -8.59 21.19 -20.49
N GLU A 179 -7.33 20.73 -20.54
CA GLU A 179 -6.88 19.62 -21.39
C GLU A 179 -7.39 18.26 -20.93
N VAL A 180 -7.98 18.16 -19.74
CA VAL A 180 -8.51 16.90 -19.20
C VAL A 180 -9.49 16.20 -20.17
N VAL A 181 -10.30 16.98 -20.89
CA VAL A 181 -11.24 16.43 -21.88
C VAL A 181 -10.49 15.77 -23.03
N ASN A 182 -9.49 16.46 -23.57
CA ASN A 182 -8.65 15.97 -24.66
C ASN A 182 -7.84 14.73 -24.24
N ILE A 183 -7.29 14.73 -23.03
CA ILE A 183 -6.57 13.57 -22.48
C ILE A 183 -7.50 12.37 -22.37
N ILE A 184 -8.72 12.52 -21.86
CA ILE A 184 -9.67 11.41 -21.74
C ILE A 184 -10.12 10.89 -23.11
N GLN A 185 -10.25 11.77 -24.10
CA GLN A 185 -10.63 11.38 -25.46
C GLN A 185 -9.49 10.69 -26.21
N THR A 186 -8.24 11.09 -25.99
CA THR A 186 -7.07 10.58 -26.72
C THR A 186 -6.39 9.40 -26.03
N ASP A 187 -6.33 9.42 -24.70
CA ASP A 187 -5.68 8.39 -23.88
C ASP A 187 -6.24 8.32 -22.44
N PRO A 188 -7.45 7.77 -22.25
CA PRO A 188 -8.08 7.72 -20.93
C PRO A 188 -7.34 6.81 -19.94
N TYR A 189 -6.46 5.92 -20.42
CA TYR A 189 -5.69 5.04 -19.55
C TYR A 189 -4.52 5.75 -18.87
N ARG A 190 -4.13 6.96 -19.30
CA ARG A 190 -3.21 7.81 -18.52
C ARG A 190 -3.74 8.12 -17.12
N LEU A 191 -5.07 8.13 -16.95
CA LEU A 191 -5.69 8.31 -15.65
C LEU A 191 -5.30 7.22 -14.65
N SER A 192 -5.05 5.97 -15.10
CA SER A 192 -4.66 4.91 -14.17
C SER A 192 -3.22 5.05 -13.67
N ASP A 193 -2.37 5.71 -14.43
CA ASP A 193 -0.94 5.85 -14.13
C ASP A 193 -0.67 7.12 -13.32
N GLU A 194 -1.39 8.20 -13.62
CA GLU A 194 -1.08 9.54 -13.11
C GLU A 194 -2.02 10.01 -11.98
N VAL A 195 -3.17 9.35 -11.77
CA VAL A 195 -4.21 9.82 -10.83
C VAL A 195 -4.42 8.84 -9.68
N ALA A 196 -3.92 9.21 -8.50
CA ALA A 196 -4.11 8.43 -7.28
C ALA A 196 -5.60 8.14 -6.98
N GLY A 197 -5.93 6.85 -6.91
CA GLY A 197 -7.29 6.35 -6.64
C GLY A 197 -8.15 6.08 -7.88
N ILE A 198 -7.62 6.30 -9.09
CA ILE A 198 -8.18 5.75 -10.33
C ILE A 198 -7.29 4.56 -10.73
N GLY A 199 -7.79 3.33 -10.54
CA GLY A 199 -7.14 2.14 -11.10
C GLY A 199 -7.66 1.83 -12.50
N PHE A 200 -7.04 0.88 -13.20
CA PHE A 200 -7.42 0.44 -14.55
C PHE A 200 -8.94 0.24 -14.71
N ARG A 201 -9.61 -0.49 -13.80
CA ARG A 201 -11.06 -0.75 -13.90
C ARG A 201 -11.90 0.53 -13.94
N ARG A 202 -11.50 1.57 -13.19
CA ARG A 202 -12.18 2.86 -13.22
C ARG A 202 -11.85 3.61 -14.50
N ALA A 203 -10.58 3.60 -14.93
CA ALA A 203 -10.18 4.19 -16.21
C ALA A 203 -10.89 3.52 -17.40
N ASP A 204 -11.05 2.20 -17.41
CA ASP A 204 -11.76 1.43 -18.43
C ASP A 204 -13.26 1.79 -18.44
N ALA A 205 -13.89 1.93 -17.28
CA ALA A 205 -15.29 2.38 -17.19
C ALA A 205 -15.48 3.81 -17.74
N ILE A 206 -14.53 4.70 -17.48
CA ILE A 206 -14.51 6.08 -18.03
C ILE A 206 -14.30 6.03 -19.55
N ALA A 207 -13.32 5.25 -20.02
CA ALA A 207 -13.00 5.10 -21.44
C ALA A 207 -14.19 4.57 -22.24
N MET A 208 -14.88 3.55 -21.72
CA MET A 208 -16.10 3.00 -22.32
C MET A 208 -17.22 4.04 -22.39
N SER A 209 -17.41 4.82 -21.31
CA SER A 209 -18.41 5.88 -21.26
C SER A 209 -18.07 7.04 -22.20
N ALA A 210 -16.77 7.27 -22.47
CA ALA A 210 -16.28 8.23 -23.44
C ALA A 210 -16.31 7.72 -24.90
N GLY A 211 -16.76 6.48 -25.15
CA GLY A 211 -16.92 5.92 -26.48
C GLY A 211 -15.66 5.29 -27.08
N VAL A 212 -14.65 4.94 -26.27
CA VAL A 212 -13.46 4.23 -26.75
C VAL A 212 -13.84 2.82 -27.22
N ASP A 213 -13.33 2.44 -28.40
CA ASP A 213 -13.56 1.12 -28.97
C ASP A 213 -13.05 -0.01 -28.05
N LYS A 214 -13.83 -1.10 -27.93
CA LYS A 214 -13.49 -2.24 -27.07
C LYS A 214 -12.17 -2.91 -27.47
N ALA A 215 -11.85 -2.94 -28.76
CA ALA A 215 -10.63 -3.52 -29.33
C ALA A 215 -9.53 -2.46 -29.55
N SER A 216 -9.68 -1.26 -28.97
CA SER A 216 -8.64 -0.22 -28.99
C SER A 216 -7.29 -0.77 -28.52
N PRO A 217 -6.19 -0.60 -29.29
CA PRO A 217 -4.87 -1.07 -28.89
C PRO A 217 -4.43 -0.51 -27.54
N LYS A 218 -4.75 0.76 -27.25
CA LYS A 218 -4.42 1.40 -25.97
C LYS A 218 -5.11 0.71 -24.78
N ARG A 219 -6.37 0.33 -24.95
CA ARG A 219 -7.13 -0.43 -23.95
C ARG A 219 -6.50 -1.80 -23.69
N ILE A 220 -6.16 -2.52 -24.76
CA ILE A 220 -5.57 -3.86 -24.65
C ILE A 220 -4.22 -3.77 -23.92
N MET A 221 -3.36 -2.83 -24.31
CA MET A 221 -2.07 -2.62 -23.66
C MET A 221 -2.22 -2.27 -22.17
N ALA A 222 -3.13 -1.36 -21.83
CA ALA A 222 -3.41 -0.99 -20.44
C ALA A 222 -3.97 -2.17 -19.62
N GLY A 223 -4.81 -3.01 -20.24
CA GLY A 223 -5.33 -4.23 -19.60
C GLY A 223 -4.24 -5.26 -19.31
N ILE A 224 -3.34 -5.49 -20.27
CA ILE A 224 -2.17 -6.38 -20.07
C ILE A 224 -1.27 -5.83 -18.96
N ALA A 225 -0.97 -4.54 -18.98
CA ALA A 225 -0.17 -3.89 -17.94
C ALA A 225 -0.81 -4.02 -16.55
N TYR A 226 -2.13 -3.88 -16.46
CA TYR A 226 -2.87 -4.07 -15.21
C TYR A 226 -2.81 -5.51 -14.70
N ILE A 227 -2.96 -6.52 -15.57
CA ILE A 227 -2.81 -7.94 -15.15
C ILE A 227 -1.38 -8.22 -14.67
N MET A 228 -0.36 -7.70 -15.37
CA MET A 228 1.02 -7.84 -14.90
C MET A 228 1.24 -7.15 -13.55
N ALA A 229 0.71 -5.94 -13.35
CA ALA A 229 0.80 -5.23 -12.07
C ALA A 229 0.14 -6.03 -10.94
N MET A 230 -1.05 -6.61 -11.19
CA MET A 230 -1.70 -7.50 -10.23
C MET A 230 -0.86 -8.74 -9.92
N ALA A 231 -0.25 -9.36 -10.94
CA ALA A 231 0.64 -10.50 -10.72
C ALA A 231 1.87 -10.13 -9.87
N ILE A 232 2.45 -8.95 -10.08
CA ILE A 232 3.55 -8.43 -9.28
C ILE A 232 3.12 -8.22 -7.83
N ASP A 233 1.93 -7.64 -7.60
CA ASP A 233 1.35 -7.48 -6.25
C ASP A 233 1.06 -8.83 -5.57
N GLU A 234 0.81 -9.89 -6.33
CA GLU A 234 0.66 -11.27 -5.83
C GLU A 234 2.02 -11.98 -5.61
N GLY A 235 3.12 -11.33 -5.98
CA GLY A 235 4.50 -11.79 -5.77
C GLY A 235 5.13 -12.49 -6.98
N HIS A 236 4.51 -12.47 -8.15
CA HIS A 236 5.06 -13.01 -9.39
C HIS A 236 6.08 -12.05 -10.02
N CYS A 237 7.20 -12.57 -10.53
CA CYS A 237 8.14 -11.80 -11.35
C CYS A 237 7.70 -11.74 -12.82
N CYS A 238 7.02 -12.78 -13.28
CA CYS A 238 6.55 -12.94 -14.66
C CYS A 238 5.26 -13.75 -14.70
N LEU A 239 4.68 -13.91 -15.88
CA LEU A 239 3.58 -14.84 -16.13
C LEU A 239 3.86 -15.67 -17.38
N PRO A 240 3.45 -16.95 -17.43
CA PRO A 240 3.34 -17.68 -18.69
C PRO A 240 2.48 -16.90 -19.67
N GLU A 241 2.92 -16.82 -20.92
CA GLU A 241 2.22 -16.02 -21.94
C GLU A 241 0.76 -16.47 -22.12
N SER A 242 0.51 -17.77 -22.06
CA SER A 242 -0.84 -18.35 -22.12
C SER A 242 -1.75 -17.83 -21.01
N ILE A 243 -1.25 -17.78 -19.77
CA ILE A 243 -1.99 -17.29 -18.60
C ILE A 243 -2.22 -15.77 -18.72
N LEU A 244 -1.21 -15.01 -19.13
CA LEU A 244 -1.34 -13.56 -19.32
C LEU A 244 -2.41 -13.24 -20.38
N ILE A 245 -2.41 -13.96 -21.50
CA ILE A 245 -3.41 -13.82 -22.56
C ILE A 245 -4.79 -14.19 -22.05
N GLU A 246 -4.94 -15.32 -21.36
CA GLU A 246 -6.22 -15.80 -20.83
C GLU A 246 -6.83 -14.81 -19.82
N GLN A 247 -6.03 -14.37 -18.83
CA GLN A 247 -6.50 -13.43 -17.80
C GLN A 247 -6.85 -12.07 -18.39
N SER A 248 -6.03 -11.57 -19.32
CA SER A 248 -6.30 -10.30 -20.01
C SER A 248 -7.53 -10.38 -20.91
N SER A 249 -7.72 -11.52 -21.60
CA SER A 249 -8.90 -11.80 -22.42
C SER A 249 -10.18 -11.77 -21.58
N LYS A 250 -10.17 -12.43 -20.41
CA LYS A 250 -11.29 -12.40 -19.45
C LYS A 250 -11.57 -11.01 -18.89
N LEU A 251 -10.52 -10.26 -18.55
CA LEU A 251 -10.66 -8.89 -18.02
C LEU A 251 -11.26 -7.94 -19.08
N LEU A 252 -10.78 -8.05 -20.32
CA LEU A 252 -11.12 -7.13 -21.39
C LEU A 252 -12.40 -7.52 -22.14
N ASP A 253 -12.91 -8.74 -21.94
CA ASP A 253 -14.02 -9.31 -22.71
C ASP A 253 -13.70 -9.32 -24.22
N LEU A 254 -12.51 -9.84 -24.56
CA LEU A 254 -11.98 -9.92 -25.93
C LEU A 254 -11.41 -11.31 -26.22
N ASP A 255 -11.44 -11.71 -27.49
CA ASP A 255 -10.74 -12.92 -27.93
C ASP A 255 -9.21 -12.82 -27.72
N GLY A 256 -8.58 -13.94 -27.41
CA GLY A 256 -7.14 -14.02 -27.13
C GLY A 256 -6.26 -13.52 -28.27
N SER A 257 -6.72 -13.57 -29.52
CA SER A 257 -5.97 -13.05 -30.69
C SER A 257 -5.80 -11.53 -30.68
N TRP A 258 -6.73 -10.78 -30.10
CA TRP A 258 -6.60 -9.32 -29.92
C TRP A 258 -5.58 -9.01 -28.84
N VAL A 259 -5.62 -9.75 -27.73
CA VAL A 259 -4.66 -9.62 -26.63
C VAL A 259 -3.26 -9.98 -27.10
N ALA A 260 -3.09 -11.06 -27.86
CA ALA A 260 -1.80 -11.46 -28.42
C ALA A 260 -1.19 -10.37 -29.32
N ARG A 261 -2.01 -9.68 -30.14
CA ARG A 261 -1.57 -8.52 -30.93
C ARG A 261 -1.16 -7.33 -30.07
N GLY A 262 -1.91 -7.04 -29.01
CA GLY A 262 -1.54 -6.02 -28.03
C GLY A 262 -0.23 -6.35 -27.31
N LEU A 263 -0.03 -7.61 -26.93
CA LEU A 263 1.20 -8.10 -26.33
C LEU A 263 2.39 -7.96 -27.28
N ALA A 264 2.23 -8.33 -28.56
CA ALA A 264 3.25 -8.13 -29.58
C ALA A 264 3.65 -6.65 -29.72
N THR A 265 2.68 -5.74 -29.61
CA THR A 265 2.93 -4.29 -29.61
C THR A 265 3.75 -3.85 -28.39
N LEU A 266 3.42 -4.36 -27.19
CA LEU A 266 4.20 -4.08 -25.98
C LEU A 266 5.63 -4.62 -26.04
N LEU A 267 5.82 -5.80 -26.64
CA LEU A 267 7.13 -6.40 -26.86
C LEU A 267 7.97 -5.56 -27.82
N MET A 268 7.39 -5.13 -28.95
CA MET A 268 8.07 -4.24 -29.90
C MET A 268 8.42 -2.88 -29.29
N ALA A 269 7.58 -2.36 -28.39
CA ALA A 269 7.82 -1.12 -27.67
C ALA A 269 8.83 -1.27 -26.51
N GLY A 270 9.32 -2.49 -26.22
CA GLY A 270 10.24 -2.76 -25.11
C GLY A 270 9.65 -2.50 -23.72
N ARG A 271 8.31 -2.46 -23.59
CA ARG A 271 7.61 -2.29 -22.29
C ARG A 271 7.52 -3.60 -21.51
N VAL A 272 7.55 -4.71 -22.23
CA VAL A 272 7.61 -6.06 -21.71
C VAL A 272 8.69 -6.86 -22.44
N VAL A 273 9.20 -7.89 -21.77
CA VAL A 273 10.19 -8.81 -22.32
C VAL A 273 9.60 -10.20 -22.30
N ALA A 274 9.72 -10.92 -23.41
CA ALA A 274 9.43 -12.35 -23.46
C ALA A 274 10.74 -13.13 -23.30
N ASP A 275 10.72 -14.15 -22.45
CA ASP A 275 11.84 -15.07 -22.26
C ASP A 275 11.35 -16.51 -22.40
N THR A 276 12.28 -17.44 -22.64
CA THR A 276 12.00 -18.87 -22.72
C THR A 276 12.68 -19.58 -21.57
N ASN A 277 11.89 -20.28 -20.78
CA ASN A 277 12.38 -21.01 -19.63
C ASN A 277 13.07 -22.32 -20.03
N ALA A 278 13.68 -22.98 -19.03
CA ALA A 278 14.29 -24.30 -19.19
C ALA A 278 13.32 -25.41 -19.62
N ASP A 279 12.02 -25.27 -19.32
CA ASP A 279 10.95 -26.17 -19.78
C ASP A 279 10.36 -25.78 -21.15
N HIS A 280 11.02 -24.86 -21.87
CA HIS A 280 10.56 -24.27 -23.13
C HIS A 280 9.23 -23.51 -23.05
N THR A 281 8.75 -23.19 -21.85
CA THR A 281 7.58 -22.33 -21.66
C THR A 281 7.98 -20.88 -21.93
N ARG A 282 7.18 -20.19 -22.76
CA ARG A 282 7.34 -18.75 -23.01
C ARG A 282 6.69 -17.95 -21.88
N VAL A 283 7.46 -17.07 -21.27
CA VAL A 283 7.03 -16.21 -20.16
C VAL A 283 7.22 -14.74 -20.52
N VAL A 284 6.42 -13.88 -19.89
CA VAL A 284 6.43 -12.44 -20.11
C VAL A 284 6.68 -11.72 -18.80
N TYR A 285 7.59 -10.76 -18.84
CA TYR A 285 7.96 -9.88 -17.75
C TYR A 285 7.65 -8.43 -18.09
N SER A 286 7.45 -7.61 -17.06
CA SER A 286 7.72 -6.18 -17.22
C SER A 286 9.22 -5.96 -17.42
N SER A 287 9.61 -5.05 -18.32
CA SER A 287 11.03 -4.89 -18.68
C SER A 287 11.91 -4.55 -17.48
N TRP A 288 11.43 -3.65 -16.61
CA TRP A 288 12.17 -3.24 -15.42
C TRP A 288 12.40 -4.41 -14.45
N LEU A 289 11.41 -5.28 -14.23
CA LEU A 289 11.55 -6.39 -13.30
C LEU A 289 12.43 -7.51 -13.87
N HIS A 290 12.38 -7.73 -15.18
CA HIS A 290 13.30 -8.62 -15.88
C HIS A 290 14.76 -8.17 -15.72
N GLU A 291 15.04 -6.87 -15.90
CA GLU A 291 16.36 -6.30 -15.71
C GLU A 291 16.86 -6.48 -14.27
N LEU A 292 15.99 -6.25 -13.27
CA LEU A 292 16.35 -6.44 -11.87
C LEU A 292 16.61 -7.92 -11.54
N GLU A 293 15.78 -8.85 -12.01
CA GLU A 293 16.01 -10.30 -11.80
C GLU A 293 17.34 -10.76 -12.42
N CYS A 294 17.64 -10.29 -13.64
CA CYS A 294 18.92 -10.56 -14.30
C CYS A 294 20.11 -9.92 -13.57
N ALA A 295 19.93 -8.73 -13.00
CA ALA A 295 20.97 -8.07 -12.20
C ALA A 295 21.25 -8.86 -10.91
N VAL A 296 20.21 -9.30 -10.19
CA VAL A 296 20.39 -10.15 -9.00
C VAL A 296 21.17 -11.41 -9.35
N ALA A 297 20.80 -12.09 -10.44
CA ALA A 297 21.49 -13.32 -10.85
C ALA A 297 22.99 -13.09 -11.09
N ARG A 298 23.34 -12.04 -11.84
CA ARG A 298 24.75 -11.71 -12.13
C ARG A 298 25.54 -11.33 -10.88
N GLU A 299 24.98 -10.45 -10.05
CA GLU A 299 25.68 -9.95 -8.87
C GLU A 299 25.82 -11.01 -7.77
N VAL A 300 24.82 -11.89 -7.60
CA VAL A 300 24.92 -13.03 -6.67
C VAL A 300 26.07 -13.96 -7.07
N VAL A 301 26.21 -14.28 -8.37
CA VAL A 301 27.33 -15.09 -8.88
C VAL A 301 28.66 -14.38 -8.69
N ARG A 302 28.72 -13.07 -8.99
CA ARG A 302 29.92 -12.25 -8.75
C ARG A 302 30.38 -12.31 -7.29
N ILE A 303 29.46 -12.14 -6.34
CA ILE A 303 29.76 -12.21 -4.91
C ILE A 303 30.25 -13.63 -4.56
N ALA A 304 29.54 -14.67 -5.00
CA ALA A 304 29.88 -16.06 -4.68
C ALA A 304 31.28 -16.49 -5.16
N GLN A 305 31.78 -15.89 -6.25
CA GLN A 305 33.08 -16.19 -6.84
C GLN A 305 34.22 -15.30 -6.34
N THR A 306 33.91 -14.32 -5.48
CA THR A 306 34.92 -13.40 -4.95
C THR A 306 35.92 -14.14 -4.07
N GLN A 307 37.21 -14.00 -4.37
CA GLN A 307 38.27 -14.47 -3.46
C GLN A 307 38.29 -13.58 -2.22
N THR A 308 38.28 -14.20 -1.04
CA THR A 308 38.30 -13.44 0.21
C THR A 308 39.58 -13.73 0.98
N ASP A 309 40.39 -12.69 1.22
CA ASP A 309 41.71 -12.77 1.86
C ASP A 309 41.64 -12.86 3.40
N LEU A 310 40.68 -13.61 3.96
CA LEU A 310 40.69 -13.90 5.41
C LEU A 310 41.83 -14.88 5.69
N SER A 311 43.04 -14.36 5.92
CA SER A 311 44.18 -15.16 6.39
C SER A 311 43.95 -15.56 7.84
N LEU A 312 43.23 -16.66 8.05
CA LEU A 312 42.93 -17.19 9.36
C LEU A 312 44.02 -18.20 9.75
N GLY A 313 44.77 -17.92 10.82
CA GLY A 313 45.74 -18.87 11.36
C GLY A 313 45.09 -20.18 11.82
N SER A 314 44.08 -20.09 12.70
CA SER A 314 43.26 -21.24 13.11
C SER A 314 41.82 -20.81 13.43
N PRO A 315 40.87 -20.97 12.49
CA PRO A 315 39.46 -20.66 12.70
C PRO A 315 38.86 -21.36 13.93
N THR A 316 39.31 -22.60 14.22
CA THR A 316 38.80 -23.40 15.33
C THR A 316 39.16 -22.82 16.69
N LEU A 317 40.41 -22.35 16.87
CA LEU A 317 40.83 -21.72 18.13
C LEU A 317 40.08 -20.41 18.38
N LEU A 318 39.81 -19.65 17.31
CA LEU A 318 39.04 -18.41 17.39
C LEU A 318 37.60 -18.67 17.83
N VAL A 319 36.93 -19.66 17.23
CA VAL A 319 35.56 -20.05 17.61
C VAL A 319 35.51 -20.51 19.07
N GLN A 320 36.48 -21.31 19.52
CA GLN A 320 36.56 -21.75 20.92
C GLN A 320 36.77 -20.58 21.90
N ALA A 321 37.61 -19.61 21.53
CA ALA A 321 37.81 -18.41 22.33
C ALA A 321 36.50 -17.60 22.47
N VAL A 322 35.76 -17.43 21.37
CA VAL A 322 34.47 -16.73 21.35
C VAL A 322 33.38 -17.50 22.11
N GLU A 323 33.31 -18.83 22.01
CA GLU A 323 32.42 -19.68 22.81
C GLU A 323 32.65 -19.43 24.32
N LYS A 324 33.92 -19.39 24.73
CA LYS A 324 34.29 -19.12 26.12
C LYS A 324 33.98 -17.69 26.56
N GLN A 325 34.25 -16.69 25.71
CA GLN A 325 33.98 -15.28 25.97
C GLN A 325 32.48 -14.99 26.13
N LEU A 326 31.66 -15.59 25.27
CA LEU A 326 30.22 -15.40 25.27
C LEU A 326 29.48 -16.33 26.25
N GLY A 327 30.20 -17.26 26.89
CA GLY A 327 29.64 -18.23 27.82
C GLY A 327 28.62 -19.17 27.17
N LEU A 328 28.85 -19.55 25.91
CA LEU A 328 27.93 -20.36 25.11
C LEU A 328 28.64 -21.54 24.45
N THR A 329 27.90 -22.63 24.27
CA THR A 329 28.37 -23.82 23.56
C THR A 329 27.55 -23.95 22.28
N LEU A 330 28.18 -23.74 21.13
CA LEU A 330 27.52 -23.89 19.85
C LEU A 330 27.37 -25.37 19.52
N ALA A 331 26.21 -25.72 18.95
CA ALA A 331 26.02 -27.03 18.38
C ALA A 331 26.82 -27.22 17.09
N PRO A 332 27.05 -28.47 16.62
CA PRO A 332 27.81 -28.73 15.40
C PRO A 332 27.37 -27.88 14.19
N ALA A 333 26.08 -27.92 13.84
CA ALA A 333 25.55 -27.12 12.72
C ALA A 333 25.67 -25.60 12.92
N GLN A 334 25.69 -25.12 14.16
CA GLN A 334 25.90 -23.70 14.47
C GLN A 334 27.38 -23.32 14.32
N ARG A 335 28.31 -24.22 14.65
CA ARG A 335 29.75 -24.05 14.37
C ARG A 335 30.02 -24.09 12.87
N ASP A 336 29.38 -25.00 12.14
CA ASP A 336 29.48 -25.08 10.68
C ASP A 336 29.04 -23.77 10.03
N ALA A 337 28.01 -23.10 10.56
CA ALA A 337 27.58 -21.78 10.11
C ALA A 337 28.66 -20.71 10.33
N VAL A 338 29.33 -20.70 11.49
CA VAL A 338 30.43 -19.76 11.75
C VAL A 338 31.60 -20.03 10.79
N PHE A 339 31.98 -21.29 10.59
CA PHE A 339 33.05 -21.65 9.66
C PHE A 339 32.71 -21.29 8.22
N ALA A 340 31.47 -21.51 7.78
CA ALA A 340 31.00 -21.14 6.45
C ALA A 340 31.20 -19.64 6.17
N VAL A 341 30.84 -18.78 7.12
CA VAL A 341 31.00 -17.31 6.98
C VAL A 341 32.48 -16.90 6.90
N LEU A 342 33.36 -17.64 7.55
CA LEU A 342 34.80 -17.40 7.49
C LEU A 342 35.44 -17.90 6.18
N SER A 343 34.87 -18.92 5.55
CA SER A 343 35.46 -19.57 4.37
C SER A 343 34.86 -19.14 3.03
N SER A 344 33.64 -18.57 3.03
CA SER A 344 32.89 -18.31 1.80
C SER A 344 32.34 -16.88 1.72
N PRO A 345 32.35 -16.24 0.53
CA PRO A 345 31.84 -14.89 0.35
C PRO A 345 30.31 -14.81 0.37
N LEU A 346 29.61 -15.88 -0.02
CA LEU A 346 28.15 -15.95 -0.02
C LEU A 346 27.68 -17.13 0.82
N VAL A 347 27.01 -16.82 1.94
CA VAL A 347 26.52 -17.84 2.87
C VAL A 347 25.04 -17.63 3.15
N VAL A 348 24.29 -18.72 3.17
CA VAL A 348 22.90 -18.73 3.61
C VAL A 348 22.75 -19.57 4.87
N ILE A 349 22.23 -18.98 5.93
CA ILE A 349 21.89 -19.68 7.19
C ILE A 349 20.38 -19.74 7.29
N THR A 350 19.82 -20.94 7.11
CA THR A 350 18.37 -21.17 7.19
C THR A 350 18.02 -22.08 8.35
N GLY A 351 16.90 -21.81 9.01
CA GLY A 351 16.39 -22.68 10.07
C GLY A 351 15.04 -22.22 10.60
N GLY A 352 14.29 -23.14 11.18
CA GLY A 352 12.99 -22.86 11.78
C GLY A 352 13.07 -22.01 13.07
N PRO A 353 11.94 -21.78 13.76
CA PRO A 353 11.92 -21.12 15.06
C PRO A 353 12.67 -21.95 16.11
N GLY A 354 13.31 -21.29 17.07
CA GLY A 354 13.99 -21.98 18.19
C GLY A 354 15.25 -22.77 17.82
N THR A 355 15.72 -22.70 16.57
CA THR A 355 16.96 -23.36 16.09
C THR A 355 18.25 -22.60 16.47
N GLY A 356 18.10 -21.42 17.07
CA GLY A 356 19.22 -20.61 17.55
C GLY A 356 19.85 -19.70 16.50
N LYS A 357 19.16 -19.37 15.39
CA LYS A 357 19.66 -18.45 14.34
C LYS A 357 20.31 -17.19 14.93
N THR A 358 19.62 -16.48 15.81
CA THR A 358 20.15 -15.25 16.42
C THR A 358 21.36 -15.50 17.32
N THR A 359 21.45 -16.66 17.97
CA THR A 359 22.64 -17.08 18.73
C THR A 359 23.84 -17.30 17.80
N VAL A 360 23.62 -17.93 16.64
CA VAL A 360 24.65 -18.11 15.62
C VAL A 360 25.11 -16.76 15.08
N VAL A 361 24.18 -15.86 14.75
CA VAL A 361 24.53 -14.51 14.27
C VAL A 361 25.34 -13.75 15.31
N ARG A 362 24.97 -13.83 16.60
CA ARG A 362 25.77 -13.24 17.70
C ARG A 362 27.19 -13.79 17.74
N ALA A 363 27.37 -15.11 17.60
CA ALA A 363 28.68 -15.72 17.57
C ALA A 363 29.50 -15.28 16.34
N ILE A 364 28.87 -15.22 15.16
CA ILE A 364 29.50 -14.71 13.92
C ILE A 364 29.97 -13.27 14.12
N CYS A 365 29.12 -12.39 14.68
CA CYS A 365 29.48 -10.99 14.90
C CYS A 365 30.66 -10.85 15.86
N ALA A 366 30.70 -11.65 16.93
CA ALA A 366 31.81 -11.65 17.87
C ALA A 366 33.12 -12.11 17.21
N VAL A 367 33.09 -13.21 16.44
CA VAL A 367 34.25 -13.71 15.69
C VAL A 367 34.77 -12.66 14.70
N LEU A 368 33.88 -12.05 13.91
CA LEU A 368 34.27 -11.02 12.93
C LEU A 368 34.76 -9.74 13.61
N GLY A 369 34.21 -9.39 14.78
CA GLY A 369 34.66 -8.27 15.59
C GLY A 369 36.09 -8.46 16.11
N GLU A 370 36.43 -9.66 16.59
CA GLU A 370 37.81 -10.01 17.01
C GLU A 370 38.80 -9.96 15.84
N LEU A 371 38.32 -10.20 14.60
CA LEU A 371 39.12 -10.07 13.38
C LEU A 371 39.25 -8.63 12.88
N GLY A 372 38.56 -7.67 13.49
CA GLY A 372 38.56 -6.26 13.08
C GLY A 372 37.84 -5.98 11.76
N GLU A 373 36.98 -6.91 11.31
CA GLU A 373 36.24 -6.79 10.05
C GLU A 373 35.15 -5.70 10.14
N LYS A 374 34.96 -4.96 9.06
CA LYS A 374 33.92 -3.93 8.98
C LYS A 374 32.55 -4.56 8.73
N LEU A 375 31.82 -4.79 9.81
CA LEU A 375 30.52 -5.46 9.82
C LEU A 375 29.35 -4.47 9.71
N THR A 376 28.39 -4.75 8.82
CA THR A 376 27.07 -4.11 8.82
C THR A 376 25.98 -5.14 9.05
N LEU A 377 25.04 -4.83 9.94
CA LEU A 377 23.86 -5.64 10.21
C LEU A 377 22.60 -4.96 9.65
N ALA A 378 21.84 -5.68 8.84
CA ALA A 378 20.63 -5.19 8.23
C ALA A 378 19.45 -6.16 8.37
N ALA A 379 18.23 -5.62 8.35
CA ALA A 379 17.01 -6.41 8.22
C ALA A 379 15.95 -5.66 7.39
N PRO A 380 14.94 -6.35 6.81
CA PRO A 380 13.88 -5.70 6.03
C PRO A 380 12.99 -4.75 6.82
N THR A 381 12.78 -5.01 8.12
CA THR A 381 11.89 -4.22 8.98
C THR A 381 12.63 -3.58 10.15
N GLY A 382 12.11 -2.43 10.63
CA GLY A 382 12.68 -1.71 11.78
C GLY A 382 12.77 -2.59 13.03
N ARG A 383 11.72 -3.38 13.29
CA ARG A 383 11.67 -4.29 14.43
C ARG A 383 12.67 -5.44 14.36
N ALA A 384 12.83 -6.06 13.19
CA ALA A 384 13.84 -7.10 13.00
C ALA A 384 15.25 -6.52 13.20
N ALA A 385 15.52 -5.33 12.67
CA ALA A 385 16.80 -4.65 12.84
C ALA A 385 17.06 -4.30 14.32
N LYS A 386 16.08 -3.75 15.05
CA LYS A 386 16.20 -3.43 16.48
C LYS A 386 16.55 -4.67 17.30
N ARG A 387 15.80 -5.76 17.11
CA ARG A 387 16.05 -7.05 17.79
C ARG A 387 17.43 -7.61 17.45
N LEU A 388 17.82 -7.56 16.18
CA LEU A 388 19.13 -8.01 15.73
C LEU A 388 20.24 -7.23 16.47
N GLY A 389 20.07 -5.91 16.62
CA GLY A 389 21.01 -5.08 17.37
C GLY A 389 21.06 -5.41 18.88
N GLU A 390 19.90 -5.61 19.52
CA GLU A 390 19.81 -5.98 20.94
C GLU A 390 20.50 -7.32 21.25
N VAL A 391 20.34 -8.33 20.39
CA VAL A 391 20.91 -9.67 20.64
C VAL A 391 22.40 -9.74 20.31
N THR A 392 22.84 -9.03 19.27
CA THR A 392 24.25 -9.05 18.86
C THR A 392 25.11 -8.07 19.64
N GLY A 393 24.53 -6.98 20.15
CA GLY A 393 25.26 -5.85 20.72
C GLY A 393 25.86 -4.91 19.67
N PHE A 394 25.63 -5.17 18.38
CA PHE A 394 26.10 -4.34 17.28
C PHE A 394 24.97 -3.44 16.75
N ARG A 395 25.33 -2.32 16.12
CA ARG A 395 24.33 -1.47 15.48
C ARG A 395 23.75 -2.18 14.26
N ALA A 396 22.44 -2.36 14.25
CA ALA A 396 21.69 -2.88 13.10
C ALA A 396 20.71 -1.83 12.59
N SER A 397 20.41 -1.87 11.29
CA SER A 397 19.46 -0.93 10.67
C SER A 397 18.59 -1.60 9.62
N THR A 398 17.60 -0.88 9.09
CA THR A 398 16.80 -1.42 7.99
C THR A 398 17.62 -1.44 6.70
N LEU A 399 17.29 -2.34 5.76
CA LEU A 399 17.90 -2.33 4.43
C LEU A 399 17.74 -0.97 3.74
N HIS A 400 16.57 -0.34 3.89
CA HIS A 400 16.32 1.01 3.36
C HIS A 400 17.24 2.08 3.96
N ARG A 401 17.54 2.00 5.26
CA ARG A 401 18.47 2.93 5.92
C ARG A 401 19.93 2.63 5.57
N THR A 402 20.27 1.35 5.45
CA THR A 402 21.61 0.88 5.02
C THR A 402 21.93 1.37 3.61
N LEU A 403 20.94 1.32 2.70
CA LEU A 403 21.06 1.79 1.32
C LEU A 403 20.80 3.30 1.14
N GLU A 404 20.58 4.04 2.24
CA GLU A 404 20.33 5.48 2.23
C GLU A 404 19.17 5.87 1.29
N PHE A 405 17.99 5.27 1.48
CA PHE A 405 16.80 5.61 0.70
C PHE A 405 16.41 7.08 0.89
N SER A 406 16.28 7.80 -0.22
CA SER A 406 15.86 9.21 -0.24
C SER A 406 14.74 9.42 -1.25
N PRO A 407 13.52 9.79 -0.79
CA PRO A 407 12.43 10.16 -1.68
C PRO A 407 12.80 11.33 -2.61
N ASN A 408 13.60 12.28 -2.12
CA ASN A 408 14.04 13.45 -2.88
C ASN A 408 15.05 13.10 -3.99
N ALA A 409 15.84 12.05 -3.79
CA ALA A 409 16.78 11.54 -4.79
C ALA A 409 16.15 10.52 -5.75
N GLY A 410 14.87 10.18 -5.55
CA GLY A 410 14.15 9.22 -6.39
C GLY A 410 14.58 7.76 -6.20
N GLY A 411 15.26 7.40 -5.10
CA GLY A 411 15.73 6.03 -4.88
C GLY A 411 16.78 5.87 -3.78
N PHE A 412 17.58 4.81 -3.89
CA PHE A 412 18.70 4.51 -2.99
C PHE A 412 19.95 5.29 -3.40
N VAL A 413 20.61 5.94 -2.43
CA VAL A 413 21.85 6.68 -2.67
C VAL A 413 23.06 5.74 -2.79
N ARG A 414 23.00 4.57 -2.15
CA ARG A 414 24.02 3.51 -2.29
C ARG A 414 23.70 2.63 -3.49
N ASN A 415 24.69 2.43 -4.36
CA ASN A 415 24.55 1.72 -5.63
C ASN A 415 25.93 1.28 -6.17
N GLU A 416 26.00 0.85 -7.44
CA GLU A 416 27.22 0.37 -8.10
C GLU A 416 28.31 1.45 -8.17
N ASP A 417 27.93 2.72 -8.34
CA ASP A 417 28.84 3.87 -8.43
C ASP A 417 29.22 4.44 -7.04
N ASN A 418 28.36 4.23 -6.05
CA ASN A 418 28.56 4.64 -4.66
C ASN A 418 28.31 3.44 -3.72
N PRO A 419 29.25 2.50 -3.64
CA PRO A 419 29.06 1.25 -2.91
C PRO A 419 28.97 1.47 -1.39
N LEU A 420 28.49 0.45 -0.70
CA LEU A 420 28.51 0.34 0.75
C LEU A 420 29.95 0.21 1.24
N ASP A 421 30.26 0.89 2.32
CA ASP A 421 31.56 0.80 2.98
C ASP A 421 31.53 -0.33 4.02
N VAL A 422 31.58 -1.58 3.55
CA VAL A 422 31.40 -2.80 4.35
C VAL A 422 32.27 -3.95 3.84
N ALA A 423 32.84 -4.73 4.77
CA ALA A 423 33.54 -5.97 4.46
C ALA A 423 32.61 -7.20 4.58
N VAL A 424 31.74 -7.21 5.60
CA VAL A 424 30.72 -8.26 5.79
C VAL A 424 29.34 -7.63 6.03
N LEU A 425 28.38 -7.97 5.18
CA LEU A 425 26.97 -7.61 5.36
C LEU A 425 26.18 -8.85 5.80
N ILE A 426 25.52 -8.77 6.95
CA ILE A 426 24.58 -9.80 7.42
C ILE A 426 23.16 -9.25 7.32
N VAL A 427 22.32 -9.98 6.59
CA VAL A 427 20.89 -9.66 6.43
C VAL A 427 20.06 -10.70 7.16
N ASP A 428 19.41 -10.31 8.26
CA ASP A 428 18.45 -11.16 8.98
C ASP A 428 17.04 -11.02 8.42
N GLU A 429 16.18 -12.01 8.65
CA GLU A 429 14.82 -12.11 8.06
C GLU A 429 14.82 -11.99 6.52
N ALA A 430 15.83 -12.58 5.87
CA ALA A 430 16.03 -12.52 4.42
C ALA A 430 14.86 -13.12 3.60
N SER A 431 13.98 -13.91 4.22
CA SER A 431 12.75 -14.40 3.58
C SER A 431 11.78 -13.29 3.18
N MET A 432 11.90 -12.10 3.77
CA MET A 432 11.07 -10.93 3.44
C MET A 432 11.66 -10.07 2.31
N VAL A 433 12.85 -10.39 1.79
CA VAL A 433 13.51 -9.61 0.73
C VAL A 433 12.98 -10.03 -0.64
N ASP A 434 12.43 -9.08 -1.39
CA ASP A 434 11.97 -9.27 -2.76
C ASP A 434 13.09 -8.98 -3.79
N VAL A 435 12.81 -9.26 -5.06
CA VAL A 435 13.78 -9.06 -6.16
C VAL A 435 14.24 -7.59 -6.28
N PRO A 436 13.35 -6.57 -6.24
CA PRO A 436 13.80 -5.18 -6.35
C PRO A 436 14.73 -4.73 -5.21
N LEU A 437 14.41 -5.11 -3.96
CA LEU A 437 15.25 -4.77 -2.82
C LEU A 437 16.57 -5.55 -2.86
N MET A 438 16.54 -6.84 -3.22
CA MET A 438 17.78 -7.62 -3.39
C MET A 438 18.65 -7.03 -4.49
N ALA A 439 18.08 -6.65 -5.64
CA ALA A 439 18.82 -6.04 -6.74
C ALA A 439 19.55 -4.78 -6.28
N SER A 440 18.86 -3.91 -5.54
CA SER A 440 19.45 -2.70 -4.98
C SER A 440 20.57 -3.01 -3.98
N LEU A 441 20.39 -4.05 -3.16
CA LEU A 441 21.37 -4.49 -2.17
C LEU A 441 22.67 -5.01 -2.82
N VAL A 442 22.56 -5.97 -3.72
CA VAL A 442 23.73 -6.65 -4.30
C VAL A 442 24.53 -5.73 -5.22
N LYS A 443 23.85 -4.81 -5.90
CA LYS A 443 24.48 -3.74 -6.68
C LYS A 443 25.29 -2.76 -5.83
N ALA A 444 24.86 -2.51 -4.60
CA ALA A 444 25.57 -1.63 -3.68
C ALA A 444 26.71 -2.33 -2.94
N LEU A 445 26.89 -3.64 -3.09
CA LEU A 445 27.94 -4.38 -2.39
C LEU A 445 29.30 -4.30 -3.13
N PRO A 446 30.39 -3.91 -2.45
CA PRO A 446 31.73 -3.93 -3.01
C PRO A 446 32.13 -5.30 -3.56
N THR A 447 33.07 -5.33 -4.50
CA THR A 447 33.60 -6.58 -5.06
C THR A 447 34.15 -7.50 -3.99
N ASN A 448 34.93 -6.99 -3.03
CA ASN A 448 35.60 -7.78 -2.00
C ASN A 448 34.78 -7.91 -0.70
N SER A 449 33.46 -7.90 -0.80
CA SER A 449 32.57 -8.00 0.36
C SER A 449 31.94 -9.39 0.50
N ARG A 450 31.56 -9.74 1.73
CA ARG A 450 30.82 -10.98 2.04
C ARG A 450 29.37 -10.67 2.32
N LEU A 451 28.48 -11.53 1.84
CA LEU A 451 27.04 -11.47 2.07
C LEU A 451 26.59 -12.72 2.83
N VAL A 452 25.98 -12.51 3.99
CA VAL A 452 25.35 -13.56 4.79
C VAL A 452 23.85 -13.32 4.83
N LEU A 453 23.07 -14.23 4.26
CA LEU A 453 21.62 -14.20 4.31
C LEU A 453 21.12 -15.14 5.40
N VAL A 454 20.37 -14.61 6.36
CA VAL A 454 19.81 -15.36 7.47
C VAL A 454 18.29 -15.30 7.40
N GLY A 455 17.62 -16.44 7.45
CA GLY A 455 16.16 -16.47 7.33
C GLY A 455 15.54 -17.83 7.54
N ASP A 456 14.24 -17.90 7.31
CA ASP A 456 13.45 -19.12 7.40
C ASP A 456 12.63 -19.28 6.12
N VAL A 457 13.06 -20.19 5.25
CA VAL A 457 12.40 -20.46 3.96
C VAL A 457 10.96 -20.97 4.11
N ALA A 458 10.58 -21.46 5.29
CA ALA A 458 9.26 -22.01 5.54
C ALA A 458 8.24 -20.94 6.00
N GLN A 459 8.73 -19.74 6.34
CA GLN A 459 7.86 -18.61 6.66
C GLN A 459 7.23 -18.00 5.40
N LEU A 460 6.28 -17.09 5.61
CA LEU A 460 5.70 -16.30 4.54
C LEU A 460 6.82 -15.61 3.72
N PRO A 461 6.76 -15.68 2.39
CA PRO A 461 7.73 -15.01 1.52
C PRO A 461 7.55 -13.48 1.58
N SER A 462 8.42 -12.76 0.87
CA SER A 462 8.34 -11.32 0.67
C SER A 462 6.96 -10.91 0.14
N VAL A 463 6.51 -9.69 0.47
CA VAL A 463 5.26 -9.15 -0.09
C VAL A 463 5.43 -8.83 -1.58
N GLY A 464 6.59 -8.29 -1.97
CA GLY A 464 6.93 -8.01 -3.36
C GLY A 464 7.31 -9.25 -4.17
N PRO A 465 7.71 -9.06 -5.44
CA PRO A 465 7.89 -10.16 -6.38
C PRO A 465 9.14 -11.01 -6.10
N GLY A 466 9.00 -12.32 -6.33
CA GLY A 466 10.07 -13.32 -6.28
C GLY A 466 10.23 -14.03 -4.94
N MET A 467 11.14 -15.00 -4.89
CA MET A 467 11.44 -15.83 -3.72
C MET A 467 12.95 -15.92 -3.50
N VAL A 468 13.61 -14.77 -3.40
CA VAL A 468 15.07 -14.61 -3.45
C VAL A 468 15.82 -15.59 -2.54
N LEU A 469 15.47 -15.68 -1.25
CA LEU A 469 16.16 -16.58 -0.32
C LEU A 469 16.07 -18.05 -0.78
N GLN A 470 14.90 -18.48 -1.24
CA GLN A 470 14.67 -19.84 -1.72
C GLN A 470 15.43 -20.09 -3.03
N ASP A 471 15.36 -19.16 -3.98
CA ASP A 471 16.01 -19.25 -5.28
C ASP A 471 17.54 -19.30 -5.15
N VAL A 472 18.13 -18.49 -4.25
CA VAL A 472 19.57 -18.54 -3.95
C VAL A 472 19.96 -19.88 -3.33
N ILE A 473 19.16 -20.43 -2.40
CA ILE A 473 19.42 -21.73 -1.79
C ILE A 473 19.36 -22.85 -2.84
N HIS A 474 18.35 -22.84 -3.71
CA HIS A 474 18.18 -23.87 -4.74
C HIS A 474 19.18 -23.73 -5.88
N SER A 475 19.71 -22.52 -6.13
CA SER A 475 20.75 -22.32 -7.15
C SER A 475 22.04 -23.09 -6.87
N GLN A 476 22.28 -23.49 -5.62
CA GLN A 476 23.51 -24.16 -5.15
C GLN A 476 24.80 -23.33 -5.31
N VAL A 477 24.69 -22.03 -5.63
CA VAL A 477 25.83 -21.13 -5.74
C VAL A 477 26.33 -20.63 -4.37
N ALA A 478 25.42 -20.53 -3.39
CA ALA A 478 25.76 -20.13 -2.02
C ALA A 478 26.13 -21.33 -1.14
N GLN A 479 27.01 -21.15 -0.15
CA GLN A 479 27.20 -22.14 0.91
C GLN A 479 25.99 -22.09 1.86
N VAL A 480 25.19 -23.16 1.88
CA VAL A 480 23.96 -23.21 2.69
C VAL A 480 24.18 -24.04 3.95
N VAL A 481 23.89 -23.44 5.12
CA VAL A 481 23.88 -24.13 6.41
C VAL A 481 22.45 -24.18 6.96
N ARG A 482 21.97 -25.40 7.22
CA ARG A 482 20.61 -25.67 7.70
C ARG A 482 20.61 -26.01 9.19
N LEU A 483 20.03 -25.14 10.01
CA LEU A 483 19.85 -25.37 11.44
C LEU A 483 18.56 -26.17 11.68
N THR A 484 18.69 -27.46 11.99
CA THR A 484 17.54 -28.38 12.17
C THR A 484 17.20 -28.64 13.63
N ARG A 485 18.18 -28.56 14.54
CA ARG A 485 17.98 -28.87 15.96
C ARG A 485 17.41 -27.66 16.71
N VAL A 486 16.38 -27.90 17.50
CA VAL A 486 15.66 -26.90 18.29
C VAL A 486 16.18 -26.90 19.73
N TYR A 487 16.45 -25.71 20.29
CA TYR A 487 17.08 -25.52 21.60
C TYR A 487 16.22 -24.74 22.62
N ARG A 488 14.90 -24.71 22.43
CA ARG A 488 13.99 -24.05 23.37
C ARG A 488 14.02 -24.77 24.72
N GLN A 489 14.11 -24.02 25.83
CA GLN A 489 14.15 -24.59 27.18
C GLN A 489 12.80 -25.23 27.56
N GLY A 490 12.85 -26.46 28.09
CA GLY A 490 11.68 -27.24 28.54
C GLY A 490 11.39 -28.46 27.66
N THR A 491 10.57 -29.38 28.17
CA THR A 491 9.94 -30.52 27.46
C THR A 491 9.54 -30.17 26.03
N ALA A 492 9.50 -31.16 25.13
CA ALA A 492 9.15 -31.00 23.71
C ALA A 492 8.05 -29.93 23.49
N SER A 493 8.47 -28.75 23.02
CA SER A 493 7.59 -27.59 22.81
C SER A 493 6.56 -27.94 21.75
N LEU A 494 5.29 -28.06 22.13
CA LEU A 494 4.22 -28.36 21.18
C LEU A 494 4.04 -27.24 20.16
N ILE A 495 4.40 -25.99 20.49
CA ILE A 495 4.48 -24.93 19.48
C ILE A 495 5.40 -25.33 18.33
N VAL A 496 6.61 -25.82 18.65
CA VAL A 496 7.61 -26.15 17.62
C VAL A 496 7.24 -27.45 16.91
N GLU A 497 6.81 -28.47 17.67
CA GLU A 497 6.32 -29.72 17.08
C GLU A 497 5.15 -29.46 16.12
N ASN A 498 4.14 -28.70 16.55
CA ASN A 498 3.00 -28.37 15.71
C ASN A 498 3.38 -27.50 14.51
N ALA A 499 4.36 -26.60 14.65
CA ALA A 499 4.89 -25.87 13.51
C ALA A 499 5.50 -26.83 12.46
N HIS A 500 6.30 -27.82 12.89
CA HIS A 500 6.82 -28.86 11.99
C HIS A 500 5.73 -29.75 11.40
N ARG A 501 4.74 -30.17 12.20
CA ARG A 501 3.58 -30.96 11.73
C ARG A 501 2.84 -30.21 10.63
N VAL A 502 2.55 -28.92 10.84
CA VAL A 502 1.92 -28.07 9.82
C VAL A 502 2.76 -28.05 8.54
N LEU A 503 4.10 -27.91 8.64
CA LEU A 503 4.98 -27.90 7.46
C LEU A 503 4.94 -29.20 6.63
N VAL A 504 4.75 -30.35 7.27
CA VAL A 504 4.66 -31.65 6.57
C VAL A 504 3.22 -32.04 6.19
N GLY A 505 2.26 -31.13 6.36
CA GLY A 505 0.86 -31.41 6.02
C GLY A 505 0.09 -32.21 7.08
N GLU A 506 0.60 -32.24 8.31
CA GLU A 506 -0.05 -32.89 9.45
C GLU A 506 -0.80 -31.90 10.35
N MET A 507 -1.89 -32.37 10.95
CA MET A 507 -2.67 -31.57 11.91
C MET A 507 -1.88 -31.31 13.19
N PRO A 508 -2.01 -30.10 13.79
CA PRO A 508 -1.53 -29.83 15.13
C PRO A 508 -2.16 -30.78 16.15
N ILE A 509 -1.37 -31.18 17.15
CA ILE A 509 -1.80 -31.96 18.31
C ILE A 509 -1.94 -31.06 19.53
N ASN A 510 -2.86 -31.42 20.42
CA ASN A 510 -2.98 -30.82 21.75
C ASN A 510 -2.26 -31.69 22.78
N ALA A 511 -1.79 -31.06 23.85
CA ALA A 511 -1.41 -31.80 25.05
C ALA A 511 -2.61 -32.53 25.65
N GLU A 512 -2.33 -33.61 26.38
CA GLU A 512 -3.35 -34.31 27.15
C GLU A 512 -3.88 -33.41 28.27
N LYS A 513 -5.14 -33.63 28.67
CA LYS A 513 -5.77 -32.81 29.72
C LYS A 513 -4.98 -32.92 31.02
N GLY A 514 -4.58 -31.78 31.58
CA GLY A 514 -3.85 -31.70 32.85
C GLY A 514 -2.33 -31.72 32.73
N GLN A 515 -1.78 -31.82 31.52
CA GLN A 515 -0.36 -31.59 31.27
C GLN A 515 -0.10 -30.10 30.98
N ASP A 516 1.04 -29.60 31.48
CA ASP A 516 1.52 -28.29 31.12
C ASP A 516 1.89 -28.26 29.64
N SER A 517 1.41 -27.24 28.94
CA SER A 517 1.63 -27.09 27.50
C SER A 517 1.80 -25.64 27.11
N ASP A 518 2.57 -25.42 26.06
CA ASP A 518 2.77 -24.13 25.42
C ASP A 518 1.86 -23.94 24.19
N PHE A 519 1.09 -24.95 23.78
CA PHE A 519 0.16 -24.86 22.66
C PHE A 519 -1.23 -25.39 23.02
N PHE A 520 -2.27 -24.64 22.64
CA PHE A 520 -3.66 -25.02 22.84
C PHE A 520 -4.49 -24.77 21.58
N PHE A 521 -5.14 -25.80 21.05
CA PHE A 521 -6.17 -25.71 20.03
C PHE A 521 -7.56 -25.87 20.64
N ILE A 522 -8.39 -24.83 20.54
CA ILE A 522 -9.73 -24.76 21.08
C ILE A 522 -10.74 -24.72 19.93
N GLU A 523 -11.38 -25.87 19.70
CA GLU A 523 -12.30 -26.04 18.58
C GLU A 523 -13.60 -25.26 18.79
N ARG A 524 -13.98 -24.46 17.79
CA ARG A 524 -15.21 -23.67 17.71
C ARG A 524 -15.67 -23.59 16.26
N GLU A 525 -16.96 -23.81 16.04
CA GLU A 525 -17.52 -23.89 14.68
C GLU A 525 -17.97 -22.54 14.16
N THR A 526 -18.45 -21.63 15.01
CA THR A 526 -19.01 -20.34 14.56
C THR A 526 -18.14 -19.14 14.95
N PRO A 527 -18.13 -18.05 14.16
CA PRO A 527 -17.44 -16.81 14.48
C PRO A 527 -17.80 -16.24 15.85
N ASP A 528 -19.07 -16.25 16.23
CA ASP A 528 -19.53 -15.73 17.53
C ASP A 528 -18.95 -16.51 18.70
N GLN A 529 -18.94 -17.85 18.61
CA GLN A 529 -18.33 -18.70 19.62
C GLN A 529 -16.82 -18.47 19.74
N ILE A 530 -16.15 -18.22 18.61
CA ILE A 530 -14.74 -17.86 18.57
C ILE A 530 -14.54 -16.53 19.31
N ILE A 531 -15.31 -15.49 18.99
CA ILE A 531 -15.21 -14.17 19.62
C ILE A 531 -15.44 -14.24 21.14
N GLU A 532 -16.45 -14.96 21.60
CA GLU A 532 -16.72 -15.15 23.03
C GLU A 532 -15.56 -15.88 23.75
N THR A 533 -15.00 -16.89 23.07
CA THR A 533 -13.85 -17.64 23.56
C THR A 533 -12.61 -16.74 23.65
N LEU A 534 -12.34 -15.93 22.61
CA LEU A 534 -11.26 -14.93 22.59
C LEU A 534 -11.38 -13.96 23.75
N ARG A 535 -12.58 -13.38 23.96
CA ARG A 535 -12.85 -12.46 25.08
C ARG A 535 -12.47 -13.09 26.41
N THR A 536 -12.95 -14.32 26.65
CA THR A 536 -12.71 -15.04 27.92
C THR A 536 -11.22 -15.37 28.12
N ILE A 537 -10.54 -15.78 27.05
CA ILE A 537 -9.13 -16.16 27.09
C ILE A 537 -8.24 -14.96 27.37
N ILE A 538 -8.44 -13.87 26.63
CA ILE A 538 -7.57 -12.69 26.68
C ILE A 538 -7.80 -11.88 27.96
N THR A 539 -9.05 -11.71 28.39
CA THR A 539 -9.37 -10.85 29.56
C THR A 539 -9.25 -11.55 30.91
N LYS A 540 -9.35 -12.89 30.95
CA LYS A 540 -9.41 -13.65 32.21
C LYS A 540 -8.42 -14.80 32.27
N ARG A 541 -8.51 -15.78 31.36
CA ARG A 541 -7.76 -17.05 31.52
C ARG A 541 -6.25 -16.89 31.40
N LEU A 542 -5.77 -16.25 30.34
CA LEU A 542 -4.33 -16.06 30.12
C LEU A 542 -3.69 -15.20 31.23
N PRO A 543 -4.23 -14.02 31.58
CA PRO A 543 -3.67 -13.22 32.66
C PRO A 543 -3.62 -13.97 33.99
N ASN A 544 -4.68 -14.71 34.35
CA ASN A 544 -4.74 -15.42 35.62
C ASN A 544 -3.84 -16.67 35.68
N ALA A 545 -3.78 -17.45 34.59
CA ALA A 545 -3.05 -18.72 34.57
C ALA A 545 -1.54 -18.53 34.37
N PHE A 546 -1.13 -17.48 33.63
CA PHE A 546 0.26 -17.31 33.20
C PHE A 546 0.88 -15.96 33.62
N SER A 547 0.16 -15.15 34.39
CA SER A 547 0.63 -13.83 34.87
C SER A 547 1.14 -12.92 33.76
N VAL A 548 0.41 -12.89 32.63
CA VAL A 548 0.73 -12.07 31.44
C VAL A 548 -0.15 -10.83 31.37
N HIS A 549 0.42 -9.71 30.91
CA HIS A 549 -0.34 -8.49 30.70
C HIS A 549 -1.22 -8.58 29.44
N PRO A 550 -2.55 -8.33 29.54
CA PRO A 550 -3.49 -8.56 28.43
C PRO A 550 -3.18 -7.81 27.14
N VAL A 551 -2.49 -6.67 27.23
CA VAL A 551 -2.23 -5.81 26.07
C VAL A 551 -0.78 -5.88 25.60
N ASP A 552 0.18 -5.98 26.52
CA ASP A 552 1.62 -5.95 26.16
C ASP A 552 2.15 -7.35 25.79
N ASP A 553 1.70 -8.38 26.48
CA ASP A 553 2.22 -9.74 26.30
C ASP A 553 1.40 -10.59 25.33
N ILE A 554 0.10 -10.30 25.19
CA ILE A 554 -0.81 -11.02 24.30
C ILE A 554 -0.93 -10.28 22.96
N GLN A 555 -0.67 -10.99 21.87
CA GLN A 555 -0.92 -10.52 20.52
C GLN A 555 -1.96 -11.39 19.81
N LEU A 556 -3.05 -10.76 19.36
CA LEU A 556 -4.03 -11.40 18.50
C LEU A 556 -3.55 -11.30 17.04
N LEU A 557 -3.41 -12.44 16.38
CA LEU A 557 -3.04 -12.52 14.96
C LEU A 557 -4.25 -12.93 14.14
N ALA A 558 -4.54 -12.21 13.06
CA ALA A 558 -5.64 -12.53 12.15
C ALA A 558 -5.12 -12.90 10.75
N PRO A 559 -5.70 -13.91 10.08
CA PRO A 559 -5.33 -14.21 8.70
C PRO A 559 -5.68 -13.08 7.71
N MET A 560 -6.72 -12.29 7.99
CA MET A 560 -7.25 -11.25 7.11
C MET A 560 -7.51 -9.92 7.84
N GLN A 561 -7.53 -8.83 7.06
CA GLN A 561 -7.88 -7.50 7.57
C GLN A 561 -9.39 -7.29 7.76
N ARG A 562 -10.21 -7.80 6.83
CA ARG A 562 -11.65 -7.56 6.75
C ARG A 562 -12.42 -8.89 6.84
N SER A 563 -13.12 -9.08 7.95
CA SER A 563 -14.12 -10.12 8.23
C SER A 563 -14.58 -9.92 9.68
N GLU A 564 -15.56 -10.71 10.14
CA GLU A 564 -15.94 -10.76 11.57
C GLU A 564 -14.74 -11.13 12.46
N LEU A 565 -13.88 -12.03 11.98
CA LEU A 565 -12.62 -12.43 12.64
C LEU A 565 -11.39 -11.73 12.04
N GLY A 566 -11.60 -10.61 11.35
CA GLY A 566 -10.53 -9.84 10.72
C GLY A 566 -9.91 -8.84 11.68
N ALA A 567 -8.64 -8.49 11.45
CA ALA A 567 -7.89 -7.60 12.35
C ALA A 567 -8.64 -6.29 12.66
N LYS A 568 -9.35 -5.69 11.70
CA LYS A 568 -10.11 -4.45 11.94
C LYS A 568 -11.25 -4.61 12.94
N ASN A 569 -12.07 -5.65 12.78
CA ASN A 569 -13.18 -5.90 13.70
C ASN A 569 -12.67 -6.32 15.08
N LEU A 570 -11.67 -7.22 15.10
CA LEU A 570 -11.04 -7.68 16.33
C LEU A 570 -10.37 -6.55 17.11
N ASN A 571 -9.78 -5.55 16.44
CA ASN A 571 -9.25 -4.37 17.12
C ASN A 571 -10.33 -3.56 17.83
N SER A 572 -11.48 -3.33 17.19
CA SER A 572 -12.60 -2.63 17.81
C SER A 572 -13.09 -3.38 19.06
N LEU A 573 -13.28 -4.70 18.92
CA LEU A 573 -13.72 -5.55 20.04
C LEU A 573 -12.70 -5.57 21.18
N MET A 574 -11.41 -5.69 20.87
CA MET A 574 -10.33 -5.69 21.86
C MET A 574 -10.20 -4.35 22.57
N GLN A 575 -10.33 -3.24 21.85
CA GLN A 575 -10.37 -1.90 22.43
C GLN A 575 -11.52 -1.79 23.43
N ASP A 576 -12.71 -2.28 23.10
CA ASP A 576 -13.85 -2.27 24.02
C ASP A 576 -13.68 -3.21 25.23
N TRP A 577 -12.99 -4.35 25.06
CA TRP A 577 -12.76 -5.30 26.15
C TRP A 577 -11.67 -4.85 27.12
N LEU A 578 -10.61 -4.20 26.60
CA LEU A 578 -9.39 -3.90 27.35
C LEU A 578 -9.23 -2.42 27.68
N ASN A 579 -9.92 -1.54 26.96
CA ASN A 579 -9.88 -0.09 27.15
C ASN A 579 -11.27 0.54 26.90
N PRO A 580 -12.29 0.18 27.70
CA PRO A 580 -13.66 0.65 27.49
C PRO A 580 -13.75 2.18 27.63
N GLY A 581 -14.42 2.84 26.69
CA GLY A 581 -14.64 4.28 26.68
C GLY A 581 -15.84 4.66 25.81
N ASN A 582 -16.22 5.94 25.80
CA ASN A 582 -17.35 6.39 24.97
C ASN A 582 -17.02 6.23 23.47
N PRO A 583 -17.85 5.51 22.70
CA PRO A 583 -17.65 5.37 21.27
C PRO A 583 -17.81 6.72 20.59
N THR A 584 -16.76 7.18 19.93
CA THR A 584 -16.73 8.34 19.07
C THR A 584 -16.99 7.87 17.63
N THR A 585 -17.93 8.50 16.95
CA THR A 585 -18.21 8.24 15.52
C THR A 585 -17.22 8.93 14.59
N ASP A 586 -16.25 9.66 15.16
CA ASP A 586 -15.33 10.51 14.41
C ASP A 586 -14.20 9.68 13.80
N LYS A 587 -14.02 9.85 12.49
CA LYS A 587 -12.86 9.29 11.76
C LYS A 587 -11.62 10.14 12.07
N GLY A 588 -10.44 9.52 12.14
CA GLY A 588 -9.19 10.21 12.49
C GLY A 588 -8.83 10.06 13.97
N ALA A 589 -8.48 11.15 14.66
CA ALA A 589 -8.08 11.14 16.08
C ALA A 589 -9.16 10.57 17.01
N GLY A 590 -10.44 10.76 16.66
CA GLY A 590 -11.56 10.29 17.46
C GLY A 590 -11.57 8.78 17.70
N ARG A 591 -11.07 7.96 16.78
CA ARG A 591 -11.09 6.48 16.90
C ARG A 591 -10.17 5.93 18.01
N PHE A 592 -9.29 6.77 18.53
CA PHE A 592 -8.24 6.40 19.46
C PHE A 592 -8.58 6.83 20.88
N ARG A 593 -8.17 6.03 21.86
CA ARG A 593 -8.34 6.26 23.30
C ARG A 593 -6.95 6.31 23.95
N VAL A 594 -6.83 7.08 25.02
CA VAL A 594 -5.63 7.05 25.87
C VAL A 594 -5.36 5.61 26.33
N ALA A 595 -4.10 5.20 26.34
CA ALA A 595 -3.60 3.86 26.57
C ALA A 595 -3.84 2.83 25.44
N ASP A 596 -4.42 3.20 24.30
CA ASP A 596 -4.56 2.26 23.19
C ASP A 596 -3.21 1.75 22.68
N LYS A 597 -3.20 0.48 22.28
CA LYS A 597 -2.08 -0.13 21.56
C LYS A 597 -2.23 0.19 20.08
N VAL A 598 -1.25 0.90 19.51
CA VAL A 598 -1.23 1.30 18.11
C VAL A 598 0.00 0.81 17.38
N MET A 599 -0.06 0.81 16.05
CA MET A 599 1.03 0.48 15.14
C MET A 599 1.18 1.59 14.10
N GLN A 600 2.42 1.97 13.81
CA GLN A 600 2.76 2.80 12.67
C GLN A 600 2.64 1.98 11.37
N ILE A 601 1.90 2.46 10.36
CA ILE A 601 1.68 1.71 9.10
C ILE A 601 2.53 2.19 7.92
N ARG A 602 3.20 3.33 8.05
CA ARG A 602 4.13 3.88 7.04
C ARG A 602 5.41 4.35 7.69
N ASN A 603 6.54 4.23 7.00
CA ASN A 603 7.79 4.79 7.51
C ASN A 603 7.70 6.32 7.56
N ASN A 604 8.01 6.91 8.71
CA ASN A 604 8.20 8.34 8.87
C ASN A 604 9.64 8.57 9.35
N TYR A 605 10.49 8.99 8.41
CA TYR A 605 11.92 9.15 8.63
C TYR A 605 12.24 10.36 9.50
N ASP A 606 11.43 11.42 9.43
CA ASP A 606 11.61 12.63 10.25
C ASP A 606 11.41 12.33 11.74
N LYS A 607 10.43 11.47 12.05
CA LYS A 607 10.14 11.02 13.42
C LYS A 607 10.91 9.75 13.82
N ASP A 608 11.70 9.19 12.89
CA ASP A 608 12.45 7.93 13.06
C ASP A 608 11.58 6.77 13.59
N VAL A 609 10.36 6.65 13.06
CA VAL A 609 9.42 5.54 13.32
C VAL A 609 9.10 4.81 12.03
N PHE A 610 9.04 3.48 12.11
CA PHE A 610 8.95 2.62 10.94
C PHE A 610 7.66 1.81 10.94
N ASN A 611 7.26 1.37 9.75
CA ASN A 611 6.11 0.50 9.58
C ASN A 611 6.28 -0.79 10.42
N GLY A 612 5.28 -1.07 11.26
CA GLY A 612 5.28 -2.18 12.20
C GLY A 612 5.72 -1.82 13.62
N ASP A 613 6.21 -0.60 13.86
CA ASP A 613 6.54 -0.14 15.21
C ASP A 613 5.27 -0.02 16.05
N MET A 614 5.33 -0.53 17.27
CA MET A 614 4.20 -0.59 18.20
C MET A 614 4.35 0.53 19.23
N GLY A 615 3.26 1.25 19.48
CA GLY A 615 3.22 2.35 20.43
C GLY A 615 2.01 2.30 21.35
N ARG A 616 2.03 3.18 22.36
CA ARG A 616 0.93 3.42 23.28
C ARG A 616 0.49 4.86 23.19
N ILE A 617 -0.82 5.08 23.05
CA ILE A 617 -1.36 6.43 23.08
C ILE A 617 -1.26 6.98 24.51
N VAL A 618 -0.64 8.15 24.64
CA VAL A 618 -0.47 8.86 25.91
C VAL A 618 -1.54 9.93 26.06
N ASP A 619 -1.90 10.60 24.97
CA ASP A 619 -2.87 11.68 24.98
C ASP A 619 -3.62 11.78 23.64
N VAL A 620 -4.87 12.25 23.69
CA VAL A 620 -5.73 12.47 22.52
C VAL A 620 -6.48 13.79 22.70
N ASP A 621 -6.12 14.80 21.92
CA ASP A 621 -6.83 16.07 21.88
C ASP A 621 -7.80 16.07 20.69
N LEU A 622 -9.09 15.96 20.99
CA LEU A 622 -10.16 15.95 19.98
C LEU A 622 -10.44 17.34 19.39
N ILE A 623 -10.07 18.42 20.07
CA ILE A 623 -10.29 19.80 19.61
C ILE A 623 -9.25 20.14 18.53
N SER A 624 -7.97 19.89 18.83
CA SER A 624 -6.88 20.11 17.87
C SER A 624 -6.66 18.93 16.91
N LYS A 625 -7.34 17.80 17.13
CA LYS A 625 -7.20 16.53 16.39
C LYS A 625 -5.77 15.98 16.42
N VAL A 626 -5.11 16.12 17.56
CA VAL A 626 -3.73 15.69 17.79
C VAL A 626 -3.73 14.41 18.63
N VAL A 627 -2.87 13.46 18.26
CA VAL A 627 -2.65 12.21 19.00
C VAL A 627 -1.19 12.14 19.42
N THR A 628 -0.95 11.92 20.72
CA THR A 628 0.39 11.73 21.26
C THR A 628 0.65 10.26 21.53
N VAL A 629 1.67 9.68 20.90
CA VAL A 629 2.01 8.26 20.98
C VAL A 629 3.41 8.09 21.56
N ARG A 630 3.54 7.18 22.52
CA ARG A 630 4.82 6.70 23.03
C ARG A 630 5.26 5.46 22.27
N PHE A 631 6.40 5.54 21.60
CA PHE A 631 7.11 4.42 20.98
C PHE A 631 8.38 4.16 21.79
N ASP A 632 8.41 3.04 22.52
CA ASP A 632 9.46 2.75 23.49
C ASP A 632 9.66 3.92 24.47
N ASP A 633 10.84 4.55 24.46
CA ASP A 633 11.19 5.69 25.33
C ASP A 633 10.88 7.07 24.70
N ARG A 634 10.38 7.10 23.46
CA ARG A 634 10.12 8.34 22.70
C ARG A 634 8.64 8.68 22.72
N VAL A 635 8.33 9.96 22.89
CA VAL A 635 6.95 10.48 22.80
C VAL A 635 6.85 11.37 21.56
N LEU A 636 5.96 11.01 20.65
CA LEU A 636 5.80 11.65 19.34
C LEU A 636 4.36 12.15 19.19
N VAL A 637 4.23 13.31 18.56
CA VAL A 637 2.95 13.97 18.31
C VAL A 637 2.56 13.76 16.85
N TYR A 638 1.29 13.42 16.60
CA TYR A 638 0.71 13.22 15.27
C TYR A 638 -0.43 14.21 15.07
N ASP A 639 -0.37 14.99 13.99
CA ASP A 639 -1.41 15.94 13.64
C ASP A 639 -2.11 15.60 12.30
N GLY A 640 -3.31 16.15 12.10
CA GLY A 640 -4.01 16.14 10.81
C GLY A 640 -3.99 14.80 10.07
N ALA A 641 -3.27 14.76 8.94
CA ALA A 641 -3.16 13.60 8.06
C ALA A 641 -2.20 12.52 8.59
N GLU A 642 -1.26 12.85 9.48
CA GLU A 642 -0.31 11.88 10.04
C GLU A 642 -1.02 10.87 10.94
N VAL A 643 -2.15 11.25 11.56
CA VAL A 643 -2.97 10.36 12.37
C VAL A 643 -3.49 9.16 11.55
N ASP A 644 -3.61 9.30 10.23
CA ASP A 644 -3.99 8.20 9.33
C ASP A 644 -2.87 7.17 9.14
N ASP A 645 -1.62 7.51 9.48
CA ASP A 645 -0.49 6.58 9.46
C ASP A 645 -0.39 5.73 10.74
N LEU A 646 -1.37 5.85 11.65
CA LEU A 646 -1.55 4.98 12.81
C LEU A 646 -2.73 4.02 12.61
N GLU A 647 -2.65 2.83 13.21
CA GLU A 647 -3.78 1.92 13.36
C GLU A 647 -3.79 1.25 14.73
N LEU A 648 -4.95 0.81 15.21
CA LEU A 648 -5.02 -0.04 16.40
C LEU A 648 -4.30 -1.36 16.15
N ALA A 649 -3.60 -1.86 17.17
CA ALA A 649 -2.69 -2.99 17.04
C ALA A 649 -2.88 -4.08 18.11
N TYR A 650 -4.04 -4.09 18.79
CA TYR A 650 -4.45 -5.24 19.61
C TYR A 650 -4.53 -6.52 18.78
N ALA A 651 -5.03 -6.39 17.56
CA ALA A 651 -5.05 -7.42 16.53
C ALA A 651 -4.28 -6.94 15.31
N ILE A 652 -3.39 -7.78 14.78
CA ILE A 652 -2.64 -7.49 13.54
C ILE A 652 -2.74 -8.68 12.59
N THR A 653 -2.48 -8.46 11.31
CA THR A 653 -2.40 -9.60 10.39
C THR A 653 -1.13 -10.40 10.60
N VAL A 654 -1.14 -11.69 10.24
CA VAL A 654 0.05 -12.54 10.28
C VAL A 654 1.22 -11.92 9.48
N HIS A 655 0.93 -11.31 8.33
CA HIS A 655 1.93 -10.60 7.51
C HIS A 655 2.59 -9.44 8.28
N LYS A 656 1.80 -8.58 8.95
CA LYS A 656 2.33 -7.46 9.75
C LYS A 656 3.07 -7.93 11.01
N SER A 657 2.97 -9.22 11.37
CA SER A 657 3.70 -9.82 12.48
C SER A 657 5.06 -10.40 12.09
N GLN A 658 5.46 -10.38 10.81
CA GLN A 658 6.80 -10.84 10.40
C GLN A 658 7.91 -10.02 11.08
N GLY A 659 9.05 -10.66 11.37
CA GLY A 659 10.14 -10.07 12.16
C GLY A 659 9.82 -9.82 13.64
N SER A 660 8.58 -10.11 14.07
CA SER A 660 8.12 -9.93 15.45
C SER A 660 7.99 -11.28 16.16
N GLU A 661 8.13 -11.27 17.47
CA GLU A 661 7.77 -12.38 18.34
C GLU A 661 7.09 -11.84 19.60
N TYR A 662 6.14 -12.60 20.15
CA TYR A 662 5.31 -12.19 21.28
C TYR A 662 5.31 -13.28 22.36
N PRO A 663 5.26 -12.91 23.65
CA PRO A 663 5.12 -13.89 24.74
C PRO A 663 3.94 -14.83 24.52
N VAL A 664 2.76 -14.28 24.19
CA VAL A 664 1.55 -15.05 23.93
C VAL A 664 0.95 -14.65 22.59
N VAL A 665 0.64 -15.65 21.76
CA VAL A 665 -0.06 -15.46 20.49
C VAL A 665 -1.43 -16.14 20.57
N VAL A 666 -2.46 -15.43 20.13
CA VAL A 666 -3.81 -15.97 19.96
C VAL A 666 -4.18 -15.86 18.48
N LEU A 667 -4.67 -16.93 17.88
CA LEU A 667 -4.96 -17.02 16.44
C LEU A 667 -6.36 -17.60 16.20
N PRO A 668 -7.35 -16.79 15.83
CA PRO A 668 -8.61 -17.28 15.27
C PRO A 668 -8.43 -17.83 13.85
N ILE A 669 -8.93 -19.03 13.60
CA ILE A 669 -8.93 -19.69 12.30
C ILE A 669 -10.32 -20.22 11.94
N HIS A 670 -10.85 -19.84 10.78
CA HIS A 670 -12.21 -20.19 10.40
C HIS A 670 -12.34 -20.28 8.88
N GLU A 671 -13.37 -20.96 8.39
CA GLU A 671 -13.60 -21.19 6.95
C GLU A 671 -13.82 -19.89 6.18
N GLN A 672 -14.31 -18.82 6.84
CA GLN A 672 -14.39 -17.46 6.28
C GLN A 672 -13.03 -16.94 5.77
N HIS A 673 -11.91 -17.50 6.25
CA HIS A 673 -10.56 -17.11 5.84
C HIS A 673 -10.04 -17.87 4.62
N PHE A 674 -10.90 -18.58 3.86
CA PHE A 674 -10.50 -19.56 2.85
C PHE A 674 -9.40 -19.11 1.86
N MET A 675 -9.37 -17.84 1.47
CA MET A 675 -8.35 -17.28 0.58
C MET A 675 -6.94 -17.32 1.19
N MET A 676 -6.85 -17.16 2.51
CA MET A 676 -5.61 -17.06 3.29
C MET A 676 -5.23 -18.36 4.02
N LEU A 677 -6.12 -19.37 4.05
CA LEU A 677 -5.84 -20.66 4.69
C LEU A 677 -4.77 -21.42 3.89
N ARG A 678 -3.51 -21.21 4.26
CA ARG A 678 -2.32 -21.83 3.68
C ARG A 678 -1.37 -22.30 4.77
N ARG A 679 -0.54 -23.29 4.44
CA ARG A 679 0.42 -23.90 5.35
C ARG A 679 1.44 -22.89 5.90
N THR A 680 2.02 -22.09 5.02
CA THR A 680 3.02 -21.06 5.36
C THR A 680 2.46 -19.97 6.28
N LEU A 681 1.20 -19.57 6.09
CA LEU A 681 0.54 -18.58 6.96
C LEU A 681 0.34 -19.15 8.36
N LEU A 682 -0.20 -20.37 8.47
CA LEU A 682 -0.39 -21.02 9.76
C LEU A 682 0.95 -21.24 10.46
N TYR A 683 1.94 -21.78 9.76
CA TYR A 683 3.31 -21.93 10.26
C TYR A 683 3.85 -20.60 10.80
N THR A 684 3.82 -19.55 9.98
CA THR A 684 4.33 -18.23 10.37
C THR A 684 3.64 -17.71 11.62
N ALA A 685 2.31 -17.86 11.73
CA ALA A 685 1.56 -17.44 12.89
C ALA A 685 1.93 -18.22 14.16
N LEU A 686 2.08 -19.55 14.08
CA LEU A 686 2.51 -20.40 15.20
C LEU A 686 3.91 -20.00 15.68
N THR A 687 4.83 -19.74 14.74
CA THR A 687 6.22 -19.38 15.07
C THR A 687 6.39 -18.01 15.73
N ARG A 688 5.35 -17.16 15.76
CA ARG A 688 5.39 -15.85 16.44
C ARG A 688 5.35 -15.97 17.97
N GLY A 689 4.89 -17.10 18.53
CA GLY A 689 4.69 -17.26 19.97
C GLY A 689 5.92 -17.77 20.72
N LYS A 690 6.34 -17.03 21.78
CA LYS A 690 7.51 -17.33 22.62
C LYS A 690 7.22 -18.17 23.87
N LYS A 691 6.03 -18.11 24.44
CA LYS A 691 5.68 -18.90 25.62
C LYS A 691 4.40 -19.69 25.41
N ILE A 692 3.39 -19.09 24.78
CA ILE A 692 2.08 -19.72 24.60
C ILE A 692 1.52 -19.37 23.22
N VAL A 693 0.93 -20.37 22.55
CA VAL A 693 0.13 -20.17 21.34
C VAL A 693 -1.25 -20.79 21.55
N ILE A 694 -2.30 -19.99 21.33
CA ILE A 694 -3.69 -20.45 21.35
C ILE A 694 -4.26 -20.34 19.95
N LEU A 695 -4.56 -21.48 19.34
CA LEU A 695 -5.32 -21.58 18.11
C LEU A 695 -6.80 -21.77 18.49
N THR A 696 -7.70 -20.94 17.97
CA THR A 696 -9.14 -21.12 18.22
C THR A 696 -9.93 -21.07 16.92
N GLY A 697 -10.81 -22.05 16.68
CA GLY A 697 -11.39 -22.17 15.36
C GLY A 697 -11.88 -23.55 14.99
N SER A 698 -12.28 -23.75 13.73
CA SER A 698 -12.79 -25.05 13.27
C SER A 698 -11.65 -25.95 12.78
N SER A 699 -11.71 -27.25 13.09
CA SER A 699 -10.73 -28.22 12.59
C SER A 699 -10.72 -28.30 11.06
N ARG A 700 -11.85 -27.98 10.41
CA ARG A 700 -11.96 -27.91 8.95
C ARG A 700 -11.07 -26.81 8.36
N ALA A 701 -11.06 -25.64 8.98
CA ALA A 701 -10.22 -24.53 8.54
C ALA A 701 -8.73 -24.85 8.73
N VAL A 702 -8.37 -25.48 9.84
CA VAL A 702 -6.99 -25.94 10.08
C VAL A 702 -6.57 -26.99 9.06
N ARG A 703 -7.40 -28.03 8.83
CA ARG A 703 -7.14 -29.05 7.80
C ARG A 703 -6.92 -28.44 6.42
N ARG A 704 -7.78 -27.51 6.02
CA ARG A 704 -7.65 -26.80 4.74
C ARG A 704 -6.34 -26.01 4.65
N ALA A 705 -5.95 -25.32 5.73
CA ALA A 705 -4.68 -24.60 5.75
C ALA A 705 -3.48 -25.54 5.64
N VAL A 706 -3.49 -26.66 6.36
CA VAL A 706 -2.41 -27.64 6.40
C VAL A 706 -2.27 -28.39 5.07
N SER A 707 -3.39 -28.78 4.44
CA SER A 707 -3.39 -29.53 3.16
C SER A 707 -2.97 -28.69 1.97
N ARG A 708 -3.05 -27.37 2.06
CA ARG A 708 -2.74 -26.45 0.97
C ARG A 708 -1.25 -26.12 0.96
N ASP A 709 -0.50 -26.93 0.23
CA ASP A 709 0.96 -26.83 0.07
C ASP A 709 1.40 -25.97 -1.12
N ASP A 710 0.45 -25.34 -1.80
CA ASP A 710 0.72 -24.21 -2.68
C ASP A 710 1.17 -23.01 -1.83
N ALA A 711 2.39 -23.13 -1.25
CA ALA A 711 3.35 -22.05 -1.20
C ALA A 711 3.18 -21.34 -2.53
N THR A 712 2.67 -20.10 -2.50
CA THR A 712 2.26 -19.31 -3.67
C THR A 712 3.17 -19.66 -4.82
N HIS A 713 2.69 -20.42 -5.82
CA HIS A 713 3.51 -20.81 -6.95
C HIS A 713 3.84 -19.52 -7.68
N ARG A 714 4.94 -18.89 -7.29
CA ARG A 714 5.37 -17.59 -7.78
C ARG A 714 6.19 -17.87 -9.03
N TYR A 715 5.62 -17.58 -10.18
CA TYR A 715 6.36 -17.47 -11.42
C TYR A 715 7.53 -16.48 -11.27
N GLY A 716 8.74 -17.01 -11.36
CA GLY A 716 10.01 -16.31 -11.32
C GLY A 716 11.11 -17.31 -11.69
N TYR A 717 12.21 -16.84 -12.26
CA TYR A 717 13.24 -17.72 -12.83
C TYR A 717 14.63 -17.36 -12.33
N LEU A 718 14.69 -16.65 -11.20
CA LEU A 718 15.95 -16.25 -10.57
C LEU A 718 16.87 -17.46 -10.29
N GLU A 719 16.34 -18.58 -9.78
CA GLU A 719 17.13 -19.81 -9.56
C GLU A 719 17.86 -20.25 -10.83
N THR A 720 17.11 -20.39 -11.93
CA THR A 720 17.65 -20.83 -13.23
C THR A 720 18.65 -19.83 -13.78
N ARG A 721 18.37 -18.53 -13.65
CA ARG A 721 19.29 -17.47 -14.10
C ARG A 721 20.60 -17.46 -13.31
N ILE A 722 20.54 -17.67 -11.98
CA ILE A 722 21.75 -17.76 -11.15
C ILE A 722 22.61 -18.95 -11.63
N ARG A 723 22.00 -20.12 -11.85
CA ARG A 723 22.73 -21.30 -12.35
C ARG A 723 23.36 -21.05 -13.72
N ALA A 724 22.59 -20.52 -14.67
CA ALA A 724 23.08 -20.21 -16.01
C ALA A 724 24.20 -19.15 -15.99
N ALA A 725 24.14 -18.17 -15.08
CA ALA A 725 25.20 -17.19 -14.90
C ALA A 725 26.46 -17.79 -14.29
N ALA A 726 26.33 -18.75 -13.36
CA ALA A 726 27.47 -19.46 -12.78
C ALA A 726 28.19 -20.37 -13.79
N GLU A 727 27.44 -21.07 -14.65
CA GLU A 727 27.98 -21.93 -15.71
C GLU A 727 28.83 -21.14 -16.72
N ARG A 728 28.36 -19.96 -17.14
CA ARG A 728 29.05 -19.10 -18.12
C ARG A 728 30.40 -18.52 -17.66
N VAL A 729 30.67 -18.55 -16.35
CA VAL A 729 31.94 -18.07 -15.79
C VAL A 729 32.91 -19.23 -15.51
N GLY A 730 32.41 -20.47 -15.56
CA GLY A 730 33.23 -21.68 -15.41
C GLY A 730 33.87 -22.18 -16.71
N ASP A 731 33.32 -21.79 -17.87
CA ASP A 731 33.94 -21.90 -19.20
C ASP A 731 34.87 -20.71 -19.47
#